data_AF-X0H2D6-F1
#
_entry.id   AF-X0H2D6-F1
#
_cell.length_a   1.000
_cell.length_b   1.000
_cell.length_c   1.000
_cell.angle_alpha   90.00
_cell.angle_beta   90.00
_cell.angle_gamma   90.00
#
_symmetry.space_group_name_H-M   'P 1'
#
loop_
_entity.id
_entity.type
_entity.pdbx_description
1 polymer ?
#
loop_
_entity_poly.entity_id
_entity_poly.type
_entity_poly.pdbx_seq_one_letter_code
_entity_poly.pdbx_strand_id
1 'polypeptide(L)'
;MKSLERSIEDLRFNHCNFEGRYFIPEATLFRVVSKSAIKDSLKDLDVPIHEIQGLTNDILRGARKCFAILILMRRGEKISAFFRSDLLQRSTPDSRLPYNSQALEQIFGQHELSATIRAFIEKQWEFSIPVLHQNMISRELDTSIILPFLHEEHAGGGSMGVAWKIKIHPQCHRLPLRDDMVSLKLEDLWVVSTLCLHFALQVIRKQIECGREDDMVIFKKELENLSLLTHLKHPNIVQLFCSYSYRQRHNLIFAVAEGGSLADYLDNDAPAGGLEGSKLLLALADLASAIDAVHNFTSEVMDLSLSGCHHDLAPRNILISGETLLLADFGLSTFKNADQNSLTAFKDTRGSHVAPESQPIEGGHMGTGKISRPSDIWSFGCILSEVMTHMVLGPAGVNQFRARRRVEVMPGLEWIRFHKGPGAASPEVLHWLESLRKSKEPFSGRLVDLILKMISMNPGDRPNSADVLTNLRGLSVLSLVEPIGRSLESSCTSYPSIDRILDVMRFQSWQFAFKQMLDTCNAARTEISTPIFNRVVESLKEISVTLEVIKESKNTILPQRQSLLRYQQSKLLDSLTSHHQSIAKEQLIKLILQKDDVEQLGRLSTAVSEVGDQDLGVMVAVKHLTALAEAGRLFEQDDTFVHLKDIALKEDIDAHSLAILAPSSQRVLVEWLKYKESWADDTIGMELRKRLTTVVSLLRAESTCQIPGSLHCIGIFHDPSNQAFGVIYDLPQPEAQPVTLYRLLGAEKGRYRPLLDHRFQLAFDICECIYTFHRVGWLHRNLHSMNVLFFPSKKAENTEWAKHPRIVGFAGGRENHPDAFTHGPDENPHLQIYQHPGHLRLHERYREEFDYYSIGILLLEIGLWSTLSKILDSGRFKTMSLEEVRRNIIATRVPQLGVAMGKRYMEATRACLEGGFPAEETDACYTAFKYRVMDQIPRIA
;
A
#
# COMPACT_ATOMS: atom_id res chain seq x y z
N MET A 1 0.27 -68.81 -14.10
CA MET A 1 1.28 -68.70 -13.02
C MET A 1 2.60 -68.12 -13.52
N LYS A 2 3.37 -68.80 -14.40
CA LYS A 2 4.69 -68.34 -14.89
C LYS A 2 4.68 -66.94 -15.52
N SER A 3 3.59 -66.56 -16.18
CA SER A 3 3.42 -65.21 -16.76
C SER A 3 3.29 -64.11 -15.71
N LEU A 4 2.56 -64.37 -14.62
CA LEU A 4 2.38 -63.40 -13.52
C LEU A 4 3.63 -63.33 -12.64
N GLU A 5 4.24 -64.48 -12.34
CA GLU A 5 5.54 -64.56 -11.63
C GLU A 5 6.58 -63.72 -12.36
N ARG A 6 6.79 -63.94 -13.67
CA ARG A 6 7.71 -63.14 -14.49
C ARG A 6 7.36 -61.65 -14.47
N SER A 7 6.09 -61.29 -14.59
CA SER A 7 5.68 -59.87 -14.57
C SER A 7 5.97 -59.19 -13.23
N ILE A 8 5.82 -59.91 -12.11
CA ILE A 8 6.15 -59.39 -10.78
C ILE A 8 7.67 -59.34 -10.58
N GLU A 9 8.42 -60.32 -11.08
CA GLU A 9 9.89 -60.29 -11.09
C GLU A 9 10.43 -59.12 -11.91
N ASP A 10 9.88 -58.88 -13.10
CA ASP A 10 10.24 -57.73 -13.95
C ASP A 10 9.98 -56.41 -13.21
N LEU A 11 8.81 -56.26 -12.55
CA LEU A 11 8.54 -55.09 -11.71
C LEU A 11 9.56 -54.93 -10.59
N ARG A 12 9.92 -56.01 -9.89
CA ARG A 12 10.90 -55.99 -8.79
C ARG A 12 12.26 -55.50 -9.26
N PHE A 13 12.76 -55.97 -10.40
CA PHE A 13 14.08 -55.60 -10.90
C PHE A 13 14.11 -54.22 -11.58
N ASN A 14 12.96 -53.70 -12.00
CA ASN A 14 12.85 -52.34 -12.56
C ASN A 14 12.89 -51.23 -11.50
N HIS A 15 12.73 -51.57 -10.22
CA HIS A 15 12.67 -50.60 -9.13
C HIS A 15 13.73 -50.92 -8.07
N CYS A 16 14.83 -50.17 -8.10
CA CYS A 16 15.93 -50.28 -7.16
C CYS A 16 16.13 -48.95 -6.43
N ASN A 17 16.32 -48.99 -5.12
CA ASN A 17 16.60 -47.79 -4.33
C ASN A 17 18.10 -47.45 -4.35
N PHE A 18 18.45 -46.30 -3.76
CA PHE A 18 19.82 -45.81 -3.67
C PHE A 18 20.78 -46.76 -2.92
N GLU A 19 20.26 -47.55 -1.98
CA GLU A 19 21.04 -48.58 -1.26
C GLU A 19 21.21 -49.89 -2.08
N GLY A 20 20.74 -49.96 -3.32
CA GLY A 20 20.82 -51.17 -4.16
C GLY A 20 19.77 -52.23 -3.82
N ARG A 21 18.72 -51.88 -3.04
CA ARG A 21 17.65 -52.80 -2.64
C ARG A 21 16.45 -52.67 -3.57
N TYR A 22 15.97 -53.81 -4.08
CA TYR A 22 14.81 -53.88 -4.95
C TYR A 22 13.49 -53.78 -4.17
N PHE A 23 12.50 -53.11 -4.74
CA PHE A 23 11.17 -52.98 -4.16
C PHE A 23 10.07 -52.94 -5.20
N ILE A 24 8.81 -53.07 -4.79
CA ILE A 24 7.66 -52.98 -5.70
C ILE A 24 6.68 -51.92 -5.20
N PRO A 25 6.48 -50.81 -5.96
CA PRO A 25 5.43 -49.84 -5.65
C PRO A 25 4.03 -50.47 -5.68
N GLU A 26 3.18 -50.08 -4.73
CA GLU A 26 1.83 -50.63 -4.59
C GLU A 26 0.98 -50.42 -5.87
N ALA A 27 1.07 -49.23 -6.46
CA ALA A 27 0.29 -48.87 -7.63
C ALA A 27 0.63 -49.73 -8.86
N THR A 28 1.92 -50.00 -9.13
CA THR A 28 2.34 -50.88 -10.24
C THR A 28 2.00 -52.32 -9.97
N LEU A 29 2.19 -52.80 -8.74
CA LEU A 29 1.80 -54.15 -8.34
C LEU A 29 0.32 -54.39 -8.60
N PHE A 30 -0.54 -53.46 -8.18
CA PHE A 30 -1.98 -53.60 -8.29
C PHE A 30 -2.51 -53.54 -9.72
N ARG A 31 -1.73 -52.99 -10.66
CA ARG A 31 -2.02 -53.04 -12.11
C ARG A 31 -1.69 -54.42 -12.70
N VAL A 32 -0.57 -55.02 -12.28
CA VAL A 32 -0.14 -56.35 -12.76
C VAL A 32 -0.96 -57.48 -12.12
N VAL A 33 -1.21 -57.38 -10.81
CA VAL A 33 -2.07 -58.32 -10.05
C VAL A 33 -3.55 -57.95 -10.26
N SER A 34 -4.00 -58.09 -11.50
CA SER A 34 -5.36 -57.79 -11.94
C SER A 34 -6.33 -58.94 -11.67
N LYS A 35 -7.64 -58.67 -11.76
CA LYS A 35 -8.69 -59.69 -11.56
C LYS A 35 -8.53 -60.90 -12.48
N SER A 36 -8.15 -60.69 -13.74
CA SER A 36 -7.88 -61.79 -14.68
C SER A 36 -6.63 -62.56 -14.28
N ALA A 37 -5.52 -61.87 -14.00
CA ALA A 37 -4.26 -62.50 -13.61
C ALA A 37 -4.37 -63.34 -12.34
N ILE A 38 -5.16 -62.89 -11.36
CA ILE A 38 -5.46 -63.67 -10.14
C ILE A 38 -6.23 -64.94 -10.50
N LYS A 39 -7.33 -64.82 -11.26
CA LYS A 39 -8.16 -65.98 -11.66
C LYS A 39 -7.37 -67.02 -12.42
N ASP A 40 -6.57 -66.59 -13.39
CA ASP A 40 -5.77 -67.49 -14.22
C ASP A 40 -4.67 -68.17 -13.38
N SER A 41 -4.06 -67.44 -12.45
CA SER A 41 -3.08 -68.02 -11.52
C SER A 41 -3.69 -69.01 -10.54
N LEU A 42 -4.91 -68.78 -10.03
CA LEU A 42 -5.60 -69.72 -9.15
C LEU A 42 -6.03 -71.01 -9.90
N LYS A 43 -6.42 -70.89 -11.18
CA LYS A 43 -6.70 -72.06 -12.04
C LYS A 43 -5.44 -72.90 -12.26
N ASP A 44 -4.32 -72.25 -12.56
CA ASP A 44 -3.03 -72.92 -12.76
C ASP A 44 -2.47 -73.58 -11.48
N LEU A 45 -3.04 -73.28 -10.32
CA LEU A 45 -2.68 -73.82 -9.01
C LEU A 45 -3.61 -74.95 -8.53
N ASP A 46 -4.49 -75.45 -9.41
CA ASP A 46 -5.49 -76.48 -9.10
C ASP A 46 -6.43 -76.12 -7.93
N VAL A 47 -6.68 -74.81 -7.71
CA VAL A 47 -7.66 -74.35 -6.71
C VAL A 47 -9.07 -74.76 -7.16
N PRO A 48 -9.91 -75.36 -6.28
CA PRO A 48 -11.25 -75.80 -6.66
C PRO A 48 -12.07 -74.68 -7.31
N ILE A 49 -12.70 -74.96 -8.45
CA ILE A 49 -13.40 -73.97 -9.30
C ILE A 49 -14.40 -73.11 -8.51
N HIS A 50 -15.09 -73.71 -7.53
CA HIS A 50 -16.07 -73.03 -6.68
C HIS A 50 -15.44 -72.01 -5.70
N GLU A 51 -14.16 -72.16 -5.34
CA GLU A 51 -13.44 -71.24 -4.44
C GLU A 51 -12.79 -70.07 -5.20
N ILE A 52 -12.46 -70.25 -6.48
CA ILE A 52 -11.70 -69.26 -7.29
C ILE A 52 -12.36 -67.89 -7.27
N GLN A 53 -13.69 -67.82 -7.42
CA GLN A 53 -14.41 -66.54 -7.48
C GLN A 53 -14.41 -65.81 -6.13
N GLY A 54 -14.55 -66.55 -5.02
CA GLY A 54 -14.47 -66.00 -3.66
C GLY A 54 -13.07 -65.48 -3.35
N LEU A 55 -12.06 -66.34 -3.51
CA LEU A 55 -10.66 -65.99 -3.28
C LEU A 55 -10.18 -64.83 -4.15
N THR A 56 -10.60 -64.76 -5.42
CA THR A 56 -10.27 -63.62 -6.29
C THR A 56 -10.79 -62.31 -5.71
N ASN A 57 -12.03 -62.30 -5.21
CA ASN A 57 -12.62 -61.10 -4.62
C ASN A 57 -11.90 -60.72 -3.31
N ASP A 58 -11.56 -61.70 -2.48
CA ASP A 58 -10.85 -61.48 -1.22
C ASP A 58 -9.42 -60.95 -1.45
N ILE A 59 -8.71 -61.49 -2.44
CA ILE A 59 -7.39 -60.99 -2.86
C ILE A 59 -7.48 -59.54 -3.31
N LEU A 60 -8.43 -59.21 -4.20
CA LEU A 60 -8.63 -57.84 -4.70
C LEU A 60 -8.99 -56.86 -3.58
N ARG A 61 -9.70 -57.33 -2.55
CA ARG A 61 -10.17 -56.50 -1.43
C ARG A 61 -9.03 -56.06 -0.50
N GLY A 62 -7.93 -56.81 -0.40
CA GLY A 62 -6.78 -56.38 0.39
C GLY A 62 -5.74 -57.44 0.71
N ALA A 63 -5.45 -58.37 -0.21
CA ALA A 63 -4.40 -59.38 -0.01
C ALA A 63 -3.51 -59.57 -1.25
N ARG A 64 -3.42 -58.55 -2.10
CA ARG A 64 -2.64 -58.57 -3.35
C ARG A 64 -1.14 -58.65 -3.07
N LYS A 65 -0.64 -58.00 -2.02
CA LYS A 65 0.78 -58.06 -1.63
C LYS A 65 1.13 -59.45 -1.09
N CYS A 66 0.34 -59.97 -0.14
CA CYS A 66 0.53 -61.32 0.38
C CYS A 66 0.45 -62.38 -0.73
N PHE A 67 -0.52 -62.26 -1.64
CA PHE A 67 -0.64 -63.12 -2.82
C PHE A 67 0.60 -63.06 -3.70
N ALA A 68 1.10 -61.86 -4.02
CA ALA A 68 2.30 -61.70 -4.85
C ALA A 68 3.56 -62.28 -4.19
N ILE A 69 3.72 -62.14 -2.87
CA ILE A 69 4.83 -62.75 -2.11
C ILE A 69 4.80 -64.27 -2.26
N LEU A 70 3.63 -64.90 -2.07
CA LEU A 70 3.46 -66.36 -2.20
C LEU A 70 3.74 -66.88 -3.62
N ILE A 71 3.34 -66.11 -4.65
CA ILE A 71 3.68 -66.41 -6.05
C ILE A 71 5.19 -66.36 -6.27
N LEU A 72 5.88 -65.31 -5.79
CA LEU A 72 7.34 -65.20 -5.92
C LEU A 72 8.12 -66.24 -5.10
N MET A 73 7.54 -66.75 -4.02
CA MET A 73 8.12 -67.85 -3.25
C MET A 73 7.94 -69.22 -3.93
N ARG A 74 7.17 -69.28 -5.03
CA ARG A 74 6.71 -70.53 -5.67
C ARG A 74 5.98 -71.46 -4.70
N ARG A 75 5.18 -70.86 -3.81
CA ARG A 75 4.36 -71.57 -2.80
C ARG A 75 2.87 -71.30 -3.00
N GLY A 76 2.42 -71.46 -4.25
CA GLY A 76 1.03 -71.18 -4.61
C GLY A 76 0.04 -72.15 -3.97
N GLU A 77 0.46 -73.36 -3.62
CA GLU A 77 -0.34 -74.35 -2.87
C GLU A 77 -0.74 -73.86 -1.47
N LYS A 78 0.00 -72.88 -0.92
CA LYS A 78 -0.28 -72.29 0.39
C LYS A 78 -1.24 -71.11 0.34
N ILE A 79 -1.65 -70.65 -0.84
CA ILE A 79 -2.57 -69.51 -0.99
C ILE A 79 -3.90 -69.84 -0.33
N SER A 80 -4.54 -70.96 -0.68
CA SER A 80 -5.81 -71.35 -0.04
C SER A 80 -5.66 -71.56 1.47
N ALA A 81 -4.54 -72.10 1.95
CA ALA A 81 -4.28 -72.23 3.38
C ALA A 81 -4.12 -70.87 4.08
N PHE A 82 -3.39 -69.94 3.45
CA PHE A 82 -3.18 -68.59 3.96
C PHE A 82 -4.51 -67.83 4.14
N PHE A 83 -5.43 -67.98 3.20
CA PHE A 83 -6.76 -67.36 3.25
C PHE A 83 -7.76 -68.10 4.15
N ARG A 84 -7.68 -69.43 4.26
CA ARG A 84 -8.55 -70.22 5.15
C ARG A 84 -8.17 -70.07 6.63
N SER A 85 -6.89 -69.92 6.91
CA SER A 85 -6.36 -69.64 8.26
C SER A 85 -6.44 -68.15 8.62
N ASP A 86 -6.93 -67.29 7.71
CA ASP A 86 -7.23 -65.91 8.05
C ASP A 86 -8.36 -65.89 9.07
N LEU A 87 -8.08 -65.35 10.25
CA LEU A 87 -8.97 -65.34 11.42
C LEU A 87 -10.23 -64.45 11.25
N LEU A 88 -10.64 -64.16 10.00
CA LEU A 88 -11.76 -63.29 9.62
C LEU A 88 -11.74 -61.95 10.35
N GLN A 89 -10.53 -61.40 10.50
CA GLN A 89 -10.32 -60.15 11.22
C GLN A 89 -10.90 -58.98 10.42
N ARG A 90 -11.21 -57.87 11.12
CA ARG A 90 -11.67 -56.63 10.46
C ARG A 90 -10.63 -56.03 9.52
N SER A 91 -9.35 -56.30 9.75
CA SER A 91 -8.23 -55.88 8.91
C SER A 91 -7.97 -56.87 7.78
N THR A 92 -7.56 -56.37 6.62
CA THR A 92 -7.21 -57.20 5.46
C THR A 92 -5.80 -57.78 5.61
N PRO A 93 -5.46 -58.90 4.94
CA PRO A 93 -4.12 -59.49 5.02
C PRO A 93 -2.97 -58.52 4.72
N ASP A 94 -3.07 -57.70 3.67
CA ASP A 94 -2.03 -56.72 3.33
C ASP A 94 -1.88 -55.64 4.42
N SER A 95 -2.94 -55.29 5.13
CA SER A 95 -2.89 -54.31 6.23
C SER A 95 -2.22 -54.82 7.50
N ARG A 96 -1.93 -56.12 7.57
CA ARG A 96 -1.20 -56.76 8.69
C ARG A 96 0.30 -56.95 8.42
N LEU A 97 0.78 -56.55 7.24
CA LEU A 97 2.22 -56.48 6.98
C LEU A 97 2.85 -55.38 7.86
N PRO A 98 4.02 -55.62 8.47
CA PRO A 98 4.81 -56.85 8.41
C PRO A 98 4.33 -57.94 9.39
N TYR A 99 4.37 -59.20 8.94
CA TYR A 99 4.11 -60.37 9.78
C TYR A 99 5.39 -60.82 10.52
N ASN A 100 5.21 -61.25 11.77
CA ASN A 100 6.25 -61.91 12.56
C ASN A 100 6.19 -63.45 12.39
N SER A 101 7.20 -64.16 12.91
CA SER A 101 7.30 -65.62 12.79
C SER A 101 6.08 -66.34 13.38
N GLN A 102 5.65 -65.95 14.58
CA GLN A 102 4.53 -66.59 15.28
C GLN A 102 3.20 -66.48 14.50
N ALA A 103 2.91 -65.31 13.91
CA ALA A 103 1.72 -65.11 13.10
C ALA A 103 1.74 -65.97 11.82
N LEU A 104 2.90 -66.11 11.18
CA LEU A 104 3.04 -66.97 10.00
C LEU A 104 3.00 -68.47 10.36
N GLU A 105 3.50 -68.87 11.53
CA GLU A 105 3.37 -70.25 12.04
C GLU A 105 1.91 -70.63 12.29
N GLN A 106 1.08 -69.70 12.75
CA GLN A 106 -0.36 -69.92 12.91
C GLN A 106 -1.07 -70.05 11.55
N ILE A 107 -0.62 -69.29 10.54
CA ILE A 107 -1.24 -69.29 9.20
C ILE A 107 -0.84 -70.52 8.38
N PHE A 108 0.45 -70.87 8.37
CA PHE A 108 0.97 -71.99 7.58
C PHE A 108 1.02 -73.32 8.34
N GLY A 109 0.93 -73.31 9.67
CA GLY A 109 0.97 -74.47 10.56
C GLY A 109 2.33 -74.68 11.24
N GLN A 110 2.32 -75.22 12.48
CA GLN A 110 3.51 -75.40 13.33
C GLN A 110 4.58 -76.38 12.78
N HIS A 111 4.22 -77.21 11.79
CA HIS A 111 5.12 -78.21 11.19
C HIS A 111 5.82 -77.75 9.90
N GLU A 112 5.63 -76.49 9.49
CA GLU A 112 6.24 -75.95 8.28
C GLU A 112 7.74 -75.74 8.39
N LEU A 113 8.46 -75.87 7.27
CA LEU A 113 9.89 -75.58 7.23
C LEU A 113 10.14 -74.12 7.65
N SER A 114 10.97 -73.92 8.68
CA SER A 114 11.53 -72.62 9.09
C SER A 114 12.00 -71.77 7.90
N ALA A 115 12.47 -72.42 6.82
CA ALA A 115 12.87 -71.78 5.57
C ALA A 115 11.74 -71.01 4.85
N THR A 116 10.49 -71.50 4.88
CA THR A 116 9.35 -70.86 4.21
C THR A 116 8.93 -69.58 4.92
N ILE A 117 8.81 -69.66 6.25
CA ILE A 117 8.50 -68.50 7.11
C ILE A 117 9.60 -67.45 6.97
N ARG A 118 10.88 -67.87 6.99
CA ARG A 118 12.01 -66.97 6.76
C ARG A 118 11.95 -66.29 5.39
N ALA A 119 11.70 -67.04 4.32
CA ALA A 119 11.59 -66.48 2.98
C ALA A 119 10.43 -65.48 2.83
N PHE A 120 9.29 -65.70 3.50
CA PHE A 120 8.20 -64.73 3.54
C PHE A 120 8.60 -63.46 4.31
N ILE A 121 9.23 -63.63 5.48
CA ILE A 121 9.68 -62.50 6.31
C ILE A 121 10.74 -61.65 5.61
N GLU A 122 11.61 -62.27 4.81
CA GLU A 122 12.60 -61.54 4.01
C GLU A 122 11.93 -60.79 2.86
N LYS A 123 11.01 -61.45 2.13
CA LYS A 123 10.36 -60.86 0.95
C LYS A 123 9.34 -59.78 1.28
N GLN A 124 8.66 -59.83 2.43
CA GLN A 124 7.58 -58.90 2.74
C GLN A 124 8.01 -57.42 2.69
N TRP A 125 9.27 -57.12 2.98
CA TRP A 125 9.81 -55.76 2.96
C TRP A 125 9.90 -55.16 1.56
N GLU A 126 10.01 -56.00 0.52
CA GLU A 126 9.99 -55.58 -0.88
C GLU A 126 8.59 -55.09 -1.32
N PHE A 127 7.55 -55.48 -0.59
CA PHE A 127 6.14 -55.16 -0.87
C PHE A 127 5.54 -54.16 0.13
N SER A 128 6.23 -53.91 1.25
CA SER A 128 5.77 -53.07 2.37
C SER A 128 6.43 -51.69 2.35
N ILE A 129 6.34 -51.02 1.21
CA ILE A 129 7.02 -49.74 0.96
C ILE A 129 6.22 -48.58 1.58
N PRO A 130 6.85 -47.71 2.38
CA PRO A 130 6.16 -46.58 3.00
C PRO A 130 5.74 -45.57 1.93
N VAL A 131 4.53 -45.02 2.09
CA VAL A 131 4.01 -43.92 1.26
C VAL A 131 4.04 -42.62 2.06
N LEU A 132 4.97 -41.73 1.72
CA LEU A 132 5.14 -40.46 2.41
C LEU A 132 4.02 -39.49 2.05
N HIS A 133 3.33 -38.91 3.04
CA HIS A 133 2.29 -37.92 2.85
C HIS A 133 2.43 -36.77 3.86
N GLN A 134 1.79 -35.64 3.58
CA GLN A 134 1.89 -34.46 4.43
C GLN A 134 1.20 -34.67 5.78
N ASN A 135 1.66 -33.97 6.82
CA ASN A 135 1.05 -33.92 8.15
C ASN A 135 1.01 -35.28 8.86
N MET A 136 1.95 -36.18 8.52
CA MET A 136 2.14 -37.40 9.29
C MET A 136 2.64 -37.07 10.69
N ILE A 137 2.02 -37.69 11.70
CA ILE A 137 2.62 -37.82 13.03
C ILE A 137 3.95 -38.56 12.86
N SER A 138 4.98 -38.13 13.60
CA SER A 138 6.30 -38.77 13.57
C SER A 138 6.19 -40.27 13.83
N ARG A 139 6.78 -41.07 12.93
CA ARG A 139 6.75 -42.54 13.00
C ARG A 139 8.13 -43.12 13.23
N GLU A 140 8.20 -44.19 14.01
CA GLU A 140 9.39 -45.04 14.08
C GLU A 140 9.28 -46.16 13.05
N LEU A 141 10.26 -46.24 12.14
CA LEU A 141 10.29 -47.21 11.06
C LEU A 141 11.22 -48.37 11.41
N ASP A 142 10.77 -49.60 11.12
CA ASP A 142 11.59 -50.80 11.25
C ASP A 142 12.86 -50.71 10.39
N THR A 143 13.99 -51.21 10.89
CA THR A 143 15.30 -51.14 10.24
C THR A 143 15.37 -51.92 8.92
N SER A 144 14.44 -52.84 8.72
CA SER A 144 14.32 -53.70 7.55
C SER A 144 13.55 -53.04 6.39
N ILE A 145 12.80 -51.96 6.67
CA ILE A 145 12.04 -51.22 5.66
C ILE A 145 12.96 -50.78 4.51
N ILE A 146 12.43 -50.81 3.29
CA ILE A 146 13.09 -50.26 2.11
C ILE A 146 12.52 -48.88 1.87
N LEU A 147 13.33 -47.85 2.10
CA LEU A 147 12.95 -46.48 1.78
C LEU A 147 12.98 -46.30 0.25
N PRO A 148 11.93 -45.73 -0.36
CA PRO A 148 11.79 -45.59 -1.81
C PRO A 148 12.59 -44.40 -2.37
N PHE A 149 13.81 -44.22 -1.90
CA PHE A 149 14.72 -43.15 -2.31
C PHE A 149 15.56 -43.65 -3.48
N LEU A 150 15.48 -42.97 -4.62
CA LEU A 150 16.18 -43.32 -5.85
C LEU A 150 17.58 -42.68 -5.90
N HIS A 151 17.77 -41.58 -5.19
CA HIS A 151 19.04 -40.87 -5.13
C HIS A 151 19.14 -40.07 -3.83
N GLU A 152 20.34 -39.99 -3.27
CA GLU A 152 20.69 -39.11 -2.16
C GLU A 152 21.97 -38.34 -2.49
N GLU A 153 21.95 -37.03 -2.26
CA GLU A 153 23.07 -36.11 -2.45
C GLU A 153 23.25 -35.27 -1.18
N HIS A 154 24.49 -35.05 -0.75
CA HIS A 154 24.77 -34.20 0.41
C HIS A 154 24.50 -32.73 0.07
N ALA A 155 23.61 -32.08 0.83
CA ALA A 155 23.24 -30.68 0.59
C ALA A 155 23.91 -29.70 1.57
N GLY A 156 24.32 -30.15 2.75
CA GLY A 156 24.95 -29.32 3.78
C GLY A 156 24.84 -29.93 5.17
N GLY A 157 25.54 -29.39 6.16
CA GLY A 157 25.45 -29.89 7.53
C GLY A 157 25.96 -28.90 8.57
N GLY A 158 25.43 -28.99 9.79
CA GLY A 158 25.79 -28.15 10.93
C GLY A 158 25.65 -28.89 12.26
N SER A 159 25.76 -28.16 13.38
CA SER A 159 25.66 -28.72 14.73
C SER A 159 24.29 -29.33 15.07
N MET A 160 23.26 -29.08 14.25
CA MET A 160 21.88 -29.53 14.46
C MET A 160 21.40 -30.55 13.42
N GLY A 161 22.33 -31.15 12.66
CA GLY A 161 22.03 -32.21 11.71
C GLY A 161 22.62 -31.98 10.32
N VAL A 162 22.44 -32.98 9.45
CA VAL A 162 22.92 -33.01 8.08
C VAL A 162 21.75 -33.02 7.11
N ALA A 163 21.75 -32.12 6.13
CA ALA A 163 20.76 -32.02 5.08
C ALA A 163 21.16 -32.85 3.86
N TRP A 164 20.22 -33.67 3.37
CA TRP A 164 20.37 -34.50 2.18
C TRP A 164 19.30 -34.14 1.17
N LYS A 165 19.68 -33.96 -0.09
CA LYS A 165 18.74 -33.84 -1.20
C LYS A 165 18.37 -35.24 -1.70
N ILE A 166 17.08 -35.57 -1.65
CA ILE A 166 16.58 -36.92 -1.88
C ILE A 166 15.60 -36.93 -3.04
N LYS A 167 15.78 -37.88 -3.96
CA LYS A 167 14.81 -38.16 -5.02
C LYS A 167 13.89 -39.31 -4.59
N ILE A 168 12.60 -39.06 -4.41
CA ILE A 168 11.63 -40.09 -4.00
C ILE A 168 10.97 -40.72 -5.24
N HIS A 169 10.71 -42.02 -5.21
CA HIS A 169 9.97 -42.70 -6.25
C HIS A 169 8.54 -42.10 -6.41
N PRO A 170 8.10 -41.69 -7.62
CA PRO A 170 6.84 -40.96 -7.83
C PRO A 170 5.58 -41.65 -7.28
N GLN A 171 5.56 -42.99 -7.27
CA GLN A 171 4.40 -43.76 -6.81
C GLN A 171 4.40 -44.04 -5.30
N CYS A 172 5.42 -43.57 -4.57
CA CYS A 172 5.62 -43.85 -3.15
C CYS A 172 5.47 -42.59 -2.27
N HIS A 173 4.79 -41.54 -2.76
CA HIS A 173 4.45 -40.36 -1.98
C HIS A 173 3.14 -39.70 -2.44
N ARG A 174 2.60 -38.82 -1.59
CA ARG A 174 1.44 -37.93 -1.84
C ARG A 174 1.69 -36.51 -1.28
N LEU A 175 2.93 -36.04 -1.35
CA LEU A 175 3.34 -34.72 -0.89
C LEU A 175 2.83 -33.62 -1.84
N PRO A 176 2.35 -32.46 -1.34
CA PRO A 176 1.96 -31.32 -2.16
C PRO A 176 3.21 -30.63 -2.68
N LEU A 177 3.48 -30.82 -3.96
CA LEU A 177 4.68 -30.28 -4.60
C LEU A 177 4.21 -29.23 -5.62
N ARG A 178 4.98 -28.15 -5.73
CA ARG A 178 4.66 -26.98 -6.57
C ARG A 178 4.44 -27.40 -8.03
N ASP A 179 3.30 -27.02 -8.60
CA ASP A 179 2.87 -27.26 -9.99
C ASP A 179 3.56 -26.33 -11.02
N ASP A 180 4.60 -25.62 -10.60
CA ASP A 180 5.20 -24.47 -11.29
C ASP A 180 5.83 -24.79 -12.66
N MET A 181 5.73 -26.04 -13.14
CA MET A 181 6.09 -26.45 -14.50
C MET A 181 4.92 -26.58 -15.50
N VAL A 182 3.68 -26.22 -15.15
CA VAL A 182 2.56 -26.26 -16.12
C VAL A 182 1.79 -24.93 -16.15
N SER A 183 2.47 -23.86 -16.58
CA SER A 183 1.80 -22.72 -17.25
C SER A 183 1.61 -23.02 -18.75
N LEU A 184 1.13 -24.23 -19.09
CA LEU A 184 0.61 -24.51 -20.42
C LEU A 184 -0.90 -24.29 -20.40
N LYS A 185 -1.38 -23.50 -21.37
CA LYS A 185 -2.77 -23.11 -21.54
C LYS A 185 -3.70 -24.33 -21.49
N LEU A 186 -4.89 -24.08 -20.94
CA LEU A 186 -5.87 -25.04 -20.43
C LEU A 186 -6.57 -25.95 -21.47
N GLU A 187 -5.95 -26.27 -22.61
CA GLU A 187 -6.59 -27.03 -23.69
C GLU A 187 -6.04 -28.46 -23.91
N ASP A 188 -4.90 -28.85 -23.32
CA ASP A 188 -4.27 -30.17 -23.55
C ASP A 188 -4.33 -31.14 -22.35
N LEU A 189 -5.53 -31.33 -21.78
CA LEU A 189 -5.76 -32.02 -20.50
C LEU A 189 -5.75 -33.56 -20.52
N TRP A 190 -5.14 -34.22 -21.51
CA TRP A 190 -4.99 -35.69 -21.51
C TRP A 190 -3.55 -36.21 -21.52
N VAL A 191 -2.55 -35.35 -21.78
CA VAL A 191 -1.13 -35.75 -21.81
C VAL A 191 -0.41 -35.51 -20.47
N VAL A 192 -0.98 -34.64 -19.61
CA VAL A 192 -0.35 -34.23 -18.34
C VAL A 192 -0.35 -35.32 -17.27
N SER A 193 -1.32 -36.24 -17.28
CA SER A 193 -1.38 -37.34 -16.30
C SER A 193 -0.25 -38.37 -16.48
N THR A 194 0.38 -38.42 -17.66
CA THR A 194 1.45 -39.38 -17.97
C THR A 194 2.84 -38.74 -17.91
N LEU A 195 2.97 -37.43 -18.18
CA LEU A 195 4.26 -36.72 -18.04
C LEU A 195 4.63 -36.44 -16.58
N CYS A 196 3.66 -36.19 -15.70
CA CYS A 196 3.92 -36.02 -14.25
C CYS A 196 4.47 -37.29 -13.57
N LEU A 197 4.38 -38.46 -14.22
CA LEU A 197 4.93 -39.72 -13.69
C LEU A 197 6.46 -39.86 -13.86
N HIS A 198 7.13 -39.04 -14.68
CA HIS A 198 8.54 -39.25 -15.05
C HIS A 198 9.57 -38.41 -14.26
N PHE A 199 9.15 -37.35 -13.57
CA PHE A 199 10.05 -36.58 -12.72
C PHE A 199 9.99 -37.11 -11.29
N ALA A 200 10.93 -37.98 -10.94
CA ALA A 200 11.09 -38.35 -9.54
C ALA A 200 11.44 -37.08 -8.74
N LEU A 201 10.54 -36.72 -7.84
CA LEU A 201 10.51 -35.43 -7.14
C LEU A 201 11.61 -35.36 -6.09
N GLN A 202 12.20 -34.18 -5.95
CA GLN A 202 13.29 -33.92 -5.01
C GLN A 202 12.75 -33.27 -3.73
N VAL A 203 13.23 -33.74 -2.57
CA VAL A 203 12.95 -33.20 -1.23
C VAL A 203 14.25 -32.97 -0.46
N ILE A 204 14.20 -32.20 0.63
CA ILE A 204 15.31 -32.11 1.59
C ILE A 204 14.99 -32.96 2.82
N ARG A 205 15.92 -33.85 3.20
CA ARG A 205 15.90 -34.60 4.46
C ARG A 205 16.95 -34.04 5.41
N LYS A 206 16.51 -33.38 6.48
CA LYS A 206 17.38 -33.07 7.63
C LYS A 206 17.47 -34.30 8.51
N GLN A 207 18.68 -34.84 8.67
CA GLN A 207 18.99 -36.03 9.47
C GLN A 207 19.72 -35.62 10.74
N ILE A 208 19.23 -36.07 11.89
CA ILE A 208 19.81 -35.87 13.21
C ILE A 208 20.21 -37.25 13.76
N GLU A 209 21.45 -37.41 14.20
CA GLU A 209 21.93 -38.67 14.79
C GLU A 209 21.36 -38.86 16.21
N CYS A 210 21.12 -40.11 16.63
CA CYS A 210 20.63 -40.42 17.98
C CYS A 210 21.78 -40.74 18.97
N GLY A 211 22.94 -40.09 18.83
CA GLY A 211 24.16 -40.48 19.54
C GLY A 211 24.19 -40.05 21.02
N ARG A 212 23.45 -39.00 21.39
CA ARG A 212 23.39 -38.43 22.75
C ARG A 212 21.93 -38.20 23.17
N GLU A 213 21.65 -38.19 24.48
CA GLU A 213 20.32 -37.84 25.01
C GLU A 213 19.86 -36.44 24.53
N ASP A 214 20.80 -35.51 24.39
CA ASP A 214 20.56 -34.16 23.89
C ASP A 214 20.00 -34.14 22.45
N ASP A 215 20.35 -35.11 21.60
CA ASP A 215 19.94 -35.14 20.19
C ASP A 215 18.43 -35.43 20.04
N MET A 216 17.89 -36.32 20.89
CA MET A 216 16.45 -36.60 20.94
C MET A 216 15.67 -35.38 21.42
N VAL A 217 16.21 -34.63 22.39
CA VAL A 217 15.60 -33.40 22.89
C VAL A 217 15.56 -32.34 21.79
N ILE A 218 16.66 -32.18 21.03
CA ILE A 218 16.73 -31.25 19.89
C ILE A 218 15.68 -31.63 18.83
N PHE A 219 15.62 -32.90 18.42
CA PHE A 219 14.66 -33.36 17.42
C PHE A 219 13.20 -33.15 17.85
N LYS A 220 12.84 -33.54 19.08
CA LYS A 220 11.47 -33.38 19.59
C LYS A 220 11.08 -31.91 19.63
N LYS A 221 11.97 -31.05 20.13
CA LYS A 221 11.74 -29.61 20.20
C LYS A 221 11.53 -28.99 18.80
N GLU A 222 12.37 -29.33 17.83
CA GLU A 222 12.22 -28.84 16.45
C GLU A 222 10.91 -29.33 15.82
N LEU A 223 10.57 -30.60 16.02
CA LEU A 223 9.33 -31.18 15.53
C LEU A 223 8.09 -30.50 16.15
N GLU A 224 8.11 -30.22 17.45
CA GLU A 224 7.04 -29.49 18.16
C GLU A 224 6.88 -28.08 17.57
N ASN A 225 7.97 -27.33 17.43
CA ASN A 225 7.96 -25.98 16.84
C ASN A 225 7.41 -25.99 15.40
N LEU A 226 7.91 -26.89 14.55
CA LEU A 226 7.43 -27.01 13.17
C LEU A 226 5.96 -27.42 13.10
N SER A 227 5.51 -28.29 14.02
CA SER A 227 4.09 -28.68 14.11
C SER A 227 3.18 -27.49 14.45
N LEU A 228 3.62 -26.58 15.33
CA LEU A 228 2.90 -25.32 15.57
C LEU A 228 2.84 -24.46 14.30
N LEU A 229 3.97 -24.31 13.61
CA LEU A 229 4.08 -23.46 12.42
C LEU A 229 3.31 -24.00 11.20
N THR A 230 3.04 -25.31 11.12
CA THR A 230 2.15 -25.84 10.06
C THR A 230 0.75 -25.24 10.08
N HIS A 231 0.29 -24.74 11.24
CA HIS A 231 -1.00 -24.06 11.38
C HIS A 231 -0.96 -22.60 10.91
N LEU A 232 0.23 -21.96 10.92
CA LEU A 232 0.42 -20.58 10.46
C LEU A 232 0.32 -20.49 8.94
N LYS A 233 0.77 -21.52 8.21
CA LYS A 233 0.81 -21.59 6.73
C LYS A 233 1.39 -20.33 6.06
N HIS A 234 2.39 -19.72 6.68
CA HIS A 234 2.99 -18.49 6.16
C HIS A 234 3.86 -18.78 4.92
N PRO A 235 3.75 -18.00 3.83
CA PRO A 235 4.46 -18.27 2.57
C PRO A 235 6.00 -18.20 2.69
N ASN A 236 6.50 -17.44 3.66
CA ASN A 236 7.94 -17.24 3.92
C ASN A 236 8.49 -18.10 5.08
N ILE A 237 7.83 -19.20 5.46
CA ILE A 237 8.34 -20.16 6.45
C ILE A 237 8.43 -21.54 5.80
N VAL A 238 9.54 -22.25 6.04
CA VAL A 238 9.74 -23.59 5.49
C VAL A 238 8.64 -24.55 5.94
N GLN A 239 8.07 -25.29 4.99
CA GLN A 239 7.01 -26.25 5.26
C GLN A 239 7.58 -27.64 5.56
N LEU A 240 7.33 -28.14 6.77
CA LEU A 240 7.56 -29.54 7.11
C LEU A 240 6.50 -30.42 6.44
N PHE A 241 6.94 -31.37 5.62
CA PHE A 241 6.04 -32.36 5.01
C PHE A 241 5.74 -33.51 5.96
N CYS A 242 6.77 -34.17 6.48
CA CYS A 242 6.63 -35.27 7.43
C CYS A 242 7.93 -35.53 8.20
N SER A 243 7.84 -36.31 9.26
CA SER A 243 8.98 -36.75 10.06
C SER A 243 8.95 -38.26 10.33
N TYR A 244 10.14 -38.86 10.49
CA TYR A 244 10.27 -40.26 10.86
C TYR A 244 11.63 -40.57 11.50
N SER A 245 11.67 -41.63 12.32
CA SER A 245 12.88 -42.20 12.88
C SER A 245 13.22 -43.50 12.14
N TYR A 246 14.46 -43.67 11.71
CA TYR A 246 14.91 -44.87 11.00
C TYR A 246 16.37 -45.15 11.31
N ARG A 247 16.69 -46.39 11.72
CA ARG A 247 18.06 -46.84 12.06
C ARG A 247 18.81 -45.87 12.99
N GLN A 248 18.20 -45.51 14.13
CA GLN A 248 18.78 -44.58 15.13
C GLN A 248 19.14 -43.20 14.55
N ARG A 249 18.32 -42.73 13.61
CA ARG A 249 18.42 -41.39 13.03
C ARG A 249 17.03 -40.78 12.95
N HIS A 250 16.90 -39.54 13.37
CA HIS A 250 15.66 -38.78 13.24
C HIS A 250 15.69 -37.94 11.96
N ASN A 251 14.59 -37.92 11.22
CA ASN A 251 14.51 -37.32 9.90
C ASN A 251 13.32 -36.37 9.79
N LEU A 252 13.56 -35.19 9.23
CA LEU A 252 12.56 -34.19 8.87
C LEU A 252 12.60 -33.96 7.36
N ILE A 253 11.45 -34.05 6.69
CA ILE A 253 11.33 -33.89 5.22
C ILE A 253 10.71 -32.53 4.90
N PHE A 254 11.38 -31.75 4.06
CA PHE A 254 10.99 -30.41 3.62
C PHE A 254 10.94 -30.30 2.09
N ALA A 255 10.28 -29.26 1.60
CA ALA A 255 10.38 -28.85 0.20
C ALA A 255 11.83 -28.41 -0.15
N VAL A 256 12.24 -28.60 -1.40
CA VAL A 256 13.54 -28.10 -1.90
C VAL A 256 13.44 -26.59 -2.17
N ALA A 257 14.45 -25.85 -1.71
CA ALA A 257 14.70 -24.48 -2.12
C ALA A 257 15.86 -24.48 -3.13
N GLU A 258 15.56 -24.21 -4.40
CA GLU A 258 16.52 -24.37 -5.50
C GLU A 258 17.63 -23.31 -5.52
N GLY A 259 17.39 -22.13 -4.91
CA GLY A 259 18.32 -21.01 -4.89
C GLY A 259 19.36 -21.08 -3.77
N GLY A 260 19.46 -22.18 -3.02
CA GLY A 260 20.37 -22.32 -1.89
C GLY A 260 19.97 -21.46 -0.70
N SER A 261 20.94 -21.12 0.16
CA SER A 261 20.77 -20.21 1.29
C SER A 261 21.18 -18.77 0.94
N LEU A 262 20.72 -17.80 1.74
CA LEU A 262 21.17 -16.42 1.64
C LEU A 262 22.67 -16.28 1.92
N ALA A 263 23.26 -17.19 2.70
CA ALA A 263 24.72 -17.23 2.86
C ALA A 263 25.42 -17.53 1.52
N ASP A 264 24.96 -18.54 0.78
CA ASP A 264 25.50 -18.92 -0.52
C ASP A 264 25.35 -17.78 -1.54
N TYR A 265 24.23 -17.05 -1.49
CA TYR A 265 24.01 -15.85 -2.29
C TYR A 265 25.00 -14.73 -1.95
N LEU A 266 25.23 -14.44 -0.68
CA LEU A 266 26.18 -13.41 -0.24
C LEU A 266 27.64 -13.75 -0.58
N ASP A 267 27.95 -15.04 -0.66
CA ASP A 267 29.30 -15.56 -0.95
C ASP A 267 29.53 -15.77 -2.46
N ASN A 268 28.50 -15.58 -3.29
CA ASN A 268 28.50 -15.79 -4.75
C ASN A 268 28.65 -17.26 -5.20
N ASP A 269 28.22 -18.18 -4.33
CA ASP A 269 28.26 -19.62 -4.58
C ASP A 269 26.96 -20.16 -5.20
N ALA A 270 25.91 -19.33 -5.27
CA ALA A 270 24.62 -19.67 -5.88
C ALA A 270 24.20 -18.65 -6.96
N PRO A 271 23.55 -19.08 -8.07
CA PRO A 271 22.99 -18.16 -9.05
C PRO A 271 21.88 -17.32 -8.38
N ALA A 272 21.95 -16.00 -8.55
CA ALA A 272 21.07 -15.01 -7.90
C ALA A 272 19.56 -15.20 -8.13
N GLY A 273 19.12 -16.15 -8.96
CA GLY A 273 17.71 -16.46 -9.18
C GLY A 273 16.84 -15.28 -9.66
N GLY A 274 17.45 -14.15 -10.03
CA GLY A 274 16.76 -12.90 -10.33
C GLY A 274 16.34 -12.07 -9.10
N LEU A 275 16.78 -12.41 -7.88
CA LEU A 275 16.54 -11.67 -6.64
C LEU A 275 17.47 -10.46 -6.51
N GLU A 276 17.22 -9.43 -7.33
CA GLU A 276 18.01 -8.19 -7.34
C GLU A 276 17.13 -6.96 -7.18
N GLY A 277 17.73 -5.85 -6.75
CA GLY A 277 17.07 -4.54 -6.66
C GLY A 277 15.77 -4.56 -5.83
N SER A 278 14.68 -4.10 -6.44
CA SER A 278 13.37 -4.01 -5.78
C SER A 278 12.75 -5.36 -5.44
N LYS A 279 13.07 -6.42 -6.19
CA LYS A 279 12.58 -7.79 -5.89
C LYS A 279 13.15 -8.31 -4.58
N LEU A 280 14.44 -8.06 -4.33
CA LEU A 280 15.09 -8.43 -3.08
C LEU A 280 14.50 -7.67 -1.88
N LEU A 281 14.23 -6.37 -2.03
CA LEU A 281 13.58 -5.58 -0.98
C LEU A 281 12.17 -6.09 -0.66
N LEU A 282 11.38 -6.43 -1.69
CA LEU A 282 10.06 -7.07 -1.50
C LEU A 282 10.20 -8.39 -0.74
N ALA A 283 11.14 -9.25 -1.14
CA ALA A 283 11.35 -10.53 -0.48
C ALA A 283 11.85 -10.37 0.98
N LEU A 284 12.62 -9.32 1.29
CA LEU A 284 13.01 -8.97 2.65
C LEU A 284 11.82 -8.47 3.49
N ALA A 285 10.89 -7.71 2.89
CA ALA A 285 9.65 -7.32 3.55
C ALA A 285 8.76 -8.53 3.84
N ASP A 286 8.66 -9.47 2.91
CA ASP A 286 7.93 -10.73 3.12
C ASP A 286 8.59 -11.63 4.17
N LEU A 287 9.93 -11.66 4.22
CA LEU A 287 10.67 -12.33 5.28
C LEU A 287 10.40 -11.68 6.65
N ALA A 288 10.35 -10.34 6.72
CA ALA A 288 9.99 -9.64 7.95
C ALA A 288 8.56 -9.97 8.40
N SER A 289 7.64 -10.23 7.46
CA SER A 289 6.29 -10.73 7.77
C SER A 289 6.33 -12.12 8.41
N ALA A 290 7.21 -13.02 7.96
CA ALA A 290 7.42 -14.31 8.64
C ALA A 290 7.98 -14.14 10.05
N ILE A 291 8.95 -13.23 10.25
CA ILE A 291 9.52 -12.96 11.58
C ILE A 291 8.44 -12.41 12.52
N ASP A 292 7.62 -11.46 12.05
CA ASP A 292 6.52 -10.92 12.82
C ASP A 292 5.48 -11.98 13.19
N ALA A 293 5.11 -12.84 12.23
CA ALA A 293 4.18 -13.93 12.45
C ALA A 293 4.71 -15.00 13.42
N VAL A 294 6.04 -15.22 13.49
CA VAL A 294 6.68 -16.05 14.53
C VAL A 294 6.64 -15.35 15.88
N HIS A 295 6.96 -14.05 15.93
CA HIS A 295 6.98 -13.26 17.18
C HIS A 295 5.60 -13.11 17.81
N ASN A 296 4.56 -13.00 16.98
CA ASN A 296 3.16 -12.79 17.36
C ASN A 296 2.28 -13.94 16.86
N PHE A 297 2.69 -15.18 17.14
CA PHE A 297 1.98 -16.38 16.67
C PHE A 297 0.56 -16.44 17.24
N THR A 298 -0.43 -16.50 16.35
CA THR A 298 -1.84 -16.70 16.71
C THR A 298 -2.43 -17.83 15.87
N SER A 299 -3.27 -18.66 16.48
CA SER A 299 -3.96 -19.75 15.80
C SER A 299 -5.39 -19.87 16.31
N GLU A 300 -6.35 -19.55 15.44
CA GLU A 300 -7.78 -19.72 15.74
C GLU A 300 -8.17 -21.19 15.91
N VAL A 301 -7.55 -22.09 15.12
CA VAL A 301 -7.84 -23.53 15.15
C VAL A 301 -7.43 -24.17 16.48
N MET A 302 -6.33 -23.70 17.08
CA MET A 302 -5.82 -24.22 18.35
C MET A 302 -6.24 -23.37 19.56
N ASP A 303 -6.90 -22.23 19.34
CA ASP A 303 -7.19 -21.21 20.36
C ASP A 303 -5.93 -20.79 21.15
N LEU A 304 -4.85 -20.48 20.41
CA LEU A 304 -3.54 -20.15 20.96
C LEU A 304 -3.07 -18.76 20.52
N SER A 305 -2.49 -18.02 21.46
CA SER A 305 -1.71 -16.80 21.22
C SER A 305 -0.38 -16.91 21.95
N LEU A 306 0.70 -17.09 21.18
CA LEU A 306 2.04 -17.36 21.69
C LEU A 306 3.01 -16.25 21.27
N SER A 307 3.91 -15.91 22.18
CA SER A 307 5.11 -15.12 21.88
C SER A 307 6.23 -16.06 21.46
N GLY A 308 6.63 -15.97 20.20
CA GLY A 308 7.71 -16.77 19.62
C GLY A 308 9.03 -16.02 19.51
N CYS A 309 10.13 -16.77 19.49
CA CYS A 309 11.46 -16.29 19.13
C CYS A 309 12.17 -17.36 18.31
N HIS A 310 12.89 -16.95 17.27
CA HIS A 310 13.67 -17.85 16.42
C HIS A 310 14.99 -18.26 17.07
N HIS A 311 15.71 -17.30 17.66
CA HIS A 311 17.01 -17.40 18.34
C HIS A 311 18.24 -17.68 17.46
N ASP A 312 18.07 -18.22 16.25
CA ASP A 312 19.18 -18.46 15.32
C ASP A 312 18.97 -17.83 13.93
N LEU A 313 18.54 -16.55 13.89
CA LEU A 313 18.47 -15.83 12.63
C LEU A 313 19.88 -15.58 12.08
N ALA A 314 20.17 -16.17 10.92
CA ALA A 314 21.43 -16.02 10.21
C ALA A 314 21.23 -16.26 8.70
N PRO A 315 22.11 -15.77 7.81
CA PRO A 315 21.96 -15.96 6.36
C PRO A 315 21.83 -17.44 5.94
N ARG A 316 22.52 -18.36 6.62
CA ARG A 316 22.43 -19.82 6.36
C ARG A 316 21.04 -20.42 6.60
N ASN A 317 20.23 -19.78 7.44
CA ASN A 317 18.89 -20.23 7.84
C ASN A 317 17.78 -19.52 7.05
N ILE A 318 18.14 -18.74 6.03
CA ILE A 318 17.20 -18.13 5.09
C ILE A 318 17.44 -18.79 3.73
N LEU A 319 16.45 -19.52 3.22
CA LEU A 319 16.53 -20.25 1.96
C LEU A 319 15.90 -19.44 0.82
N ILE A 320 16.41 -19.61 -0.40
CA ILE A 320 15.94 -18.92 -1.59
C ILE A 320 15.15 -19.90 -2.48
N SER A 321 13.90 -19.57 -2.78
CA SER A 321 13.02 -20.36 -3.67
C SER A 321 12.33 -19.43 -4.67
N GLY A 322 12.89 -19.33 -5.88
CA GLY A 322 12.45 -18.33 -6.86
C GLY A 322 12.66 -16.91 -6.34
N GLU A 323 11.61 -16.09 -6.35
CA GLU A 323 11.64 -14.72 -5.78
C GLU A 323 11.30 -14.68 -4.27
N THR A 324 11.20 -15.83 -3.60
CA THR A 324 10.77 -15.94 -2.19
C THR A 324 11.93 -16.29 -1.26
N LEU A 325 12.06 -15.56 -0.15
CA LEU A 325 12.91 -15.93 0.99
C LEU A 325 12.11 -16.75 2.00
N LEU A 326 12.62 -17.90 2.39
CA LEU A 326 12.01 -18.84 3.34
C LEU A 326 12.84 -18.89 4.63
N LEU A 327 12.20 -18.61 5.77
CA LEU A 327 12.80 -18.81 7.08
C LEU A 327 12.82 -20.30 7.44
N ALA A 328 13.98 -20.81 7.82
CA ALA A 328 14.22 -22.22 8.14
C ALA A 328 14.99 -22.38 9.47
N ASP A 329 15.09 -23.64 9.92
CA ASP A 329 15.79 -24.09 11.13
C ASP A 329 15.22 -23.58 12.47
N PHE A 330 14.09 -24.18 12.88
CA PHE A 330 13.39 -23.85 14.11
C PHE A 330 13.84 -24.67 15.34
N GLY A 331 15.01 -25.34 15.27
CA GLY A 331 15.48 -26.22 16.34
C GLY A 331 15.77 -25.50 17.67
N LEU A 332 16.18 -24.23 17.60
CA LEU A 332 16.42 -23.39 18.78
C LEU A 332 15.22 -22.52 19.19
N SER A 333 14.20 -22.44 18.35
CA SER A 333 13.07 -21.54 18.56
C SER A 333 12.29 -21.88 19.82
N THR A 334 11.57 -20.91 20.35
CA THR A 334 10.71 -21.08 21.53
C THR A 334 9.39 -20.37 21.31
N PHE A 335 8.29 -21.00 21.71
CA PHE A 335 6.97 -20.39 21.78
C PHE A 335 6.46 -20.49 23.22
N LYS A 336 6.07 -19.35 23.79
CA LYS A 336 5.56 -19.24 25.17
C LYS A 336 4.23 -18.51 25.16
N ASN A 337 3.38 -18.73 26.16
CA ASN A 337 2.15 -17.95 26.28
C ASN A 337 2.47 -16.46 26.46
N ALA A 338 1.64 -15.58 25.92
CA ALA A 338 1.89 -14.14 25.89
C ALA A 338 2.03 -13.48 27.29
N ASP A 339 1.49 -14.11 28.33
CA ASP A 339 1.54 -13.74 29.74
C ASP A 339 2.81 -14.24 30.47
N GLN A 340 3.62 -15.09 29.84
CA GLN A 340 4.88 -15.58 30.40
C GLN A 340 6.08 -14.72 29.99
N ASN A 341 7.08 -14.63 30.88
CA ASN A 341 8.29 -13.86 30.60
C ASN A 341 9.05 -14.43 29.36
N SER A 342 9.24 -13.60 28.34
CA SER A 342 9.88 -13.97 27.08
C SER A 342 11.36 -14.35 27.21
N LEU A 343 11.99 -14.02 28.35
CA LEU A 343 13.40 -14.32 28.63
C LEU A 343 13.69 -15.83 28.64
N THR A 344 14.66 -16.25 27.84
CA THR A 344 15.12 -17.65 27.74
C THR A 344 16.63 -17.72 27.87
N ALA A 345 17.17 -18.75 28.53
CA ALA A 345 18.63 -18.95 28.61
C ALA A 345 19.20 -19.30 27.22
N PHE A 346 20.18 -18.53 26.75
CA PHE A 346 20.87 -18.77 25.48
C PHE A 346 21.64 -20.09 25.52
N LYS A 347 21.52 -20.94 24.50
CA LYS A 347 22.38 -22.13 24.31
C LYS A 347 23.40 -21.80 23.22
N ASP A 348 24.68 -22.11 23.50
CA ASP A 348 25.88 -21.64 22.79
C ASP A 348 25.76 -21.73 21.25
N THR A 349 25.25 -20.66 20.64
CA THR A 349 25.21 -20.50 19.19
C THR A 349 26.38 -19.59 18.84
N ARG A 350 27.50 -20.19 18.42
CA ARG A 350 28.66 -19.44 17.95
C ARG A 350 28.31 -18.85 16.58
N GLY A 351 28.14 -17.53 16.49
CA GLY A 351 27.73 -16.89 15.24
C GLY A 351 28.05 -15.40 15.19
N SER A 352 28.28 -14.88 13.99
CA SER A 352 28.64 -13.48 13.76
C SER A 352 27.50 -12.50 13.97
N HIS A 353 26.24 -12.98 13.95
CA HIS A 353 25.01 -12.20 14.01
C HIS A 353 24.39 -12.14 15.40
N VAL A 354 25.06 -12.71 16.40
CA VAL A 354 24.52 -12.83 17.77
C VAL A 354 24.46 -11.45 18.44
N ALA A 355 23.35 -11.19 19.14
CA ALA A 355 23.13 -9.95 19.87
C ALA A 355 24.02 -9.84 21.12
N PRO A 356 24.48 -8.63 21.50
CA PRO A 356 25.46 -8.43 22.57
C PRO A 356 25.00 -8.97 23.93
N GLU A 357 23.71 -8.92 24.23
CA GLU A 357 23.13 -9.44 25.47
C GLU A 357 23.11 -10.97 25.56
N SER A 358 23.29 -11.67 24.45
CA SER A 358 23.24 -13.13 24.39
C SER A 358 24.51 -13.79 24.95
N GLN A 359 25.61 -13.01 25.03
CA GLN A 359 26.94 -13.49 25.41
C GLN A 359 27.61 -12.53 26.43
N PRO A 360 27.11 -12.46 27.67
CA PRO A 360 27.77 -11.71 28.73
C PRO A 360 29.16 -12.28 29.02
N ILE A 361 30.15 -11.41 29.13
CA ILE A 361 31.52 -11.76 29.55
C ILE A 361 31.62 -11.39 31.03
N GLU A 362 31.62 -12.38 31.92
CA GLU A 362 31.86 -12.20 33.35
C GLU A 362 33.16 -12.91 33.74
N GLY A 363 34.11 -12.18 34.35
CA GLY A 363 35.34 -12.77 34.89
C GLY A 363 36.22 -13.50 33.86
N GLY A 364 36.25 -13.05 32.59
CA GLY A 364 37.03 -13.69 31.53
C GLY A 364 36.42 -14.98 30.95
N HIS A 365 35.19 -15.31 31.33
CA HIS A 365 34.44 -16.46 30.83
C HIS A 365 33.16 -15.99 30.12
N MET A 366 32.83 -16.62 28.99
CA MET A 366 31.55 -16.37 28.29
C MET A 366 30.42 -17.11 28.99
N GLY A 367 29.48 -16.35 29.56
CA GLY A 367 28.24 -16.87 30.14
C GLY A 367 27.09 -16.94 29.13
N THR A 368 25.97 -17.54 29.54
CA THR A 368 24.74 -17.59 28.74
C THR A 368 23.79 -16.46 29.16
N GLY A 369 23.49 -15.54 28.23
CA GLY A 369 22.58 -14.42 28.47
C GLY A 369 21.10 -14.84 28.39
N LYS A 370 20.20 -14.03 28.95
CA LYS A 370 18.76 -14.17 28.73
C LYS A 370 18.37 -13.45 27.43
N ILE A 371 17.85 -14.19 26.45
CA ILE A 371 17.44 -13.67 25.12
C ILE A 371 15.92 -13.56 24.99
N SER A 372 15.46 -12.68 24.11
CA SER A 372 14.05 -12.41 23.80
C SER A 372 13.91 -11.80 22.39
N ARG A 373 12.70 -11.51 21.89
CA ARG A 373 12.44 -10.99 20.53
C ARG A 373 13.42 -9.92 20.01
N PRO A 374 13.88 -8.92 20.80
CA PRO A 374 14.89 -7.95 20.34
C PRO A 374 16.21 -8.56 19.87
N SER A 375 16.59 -9.76 20.31
CA SER A 375 17.79 -10.44 19.80
C SER A 375 17.62 -10.90 18.36
N ASP A 376 16.42 -11.37 17.98
CA ASP A 376 16.09 -11.68 16.59
C ASP A 376 16.13 -10.42 15.72
N ILE A 377 15.63 -9.29 16.25
CA ILE A 377 15.68 -7.99 15.55
C ILE A 377 17.13 -7.56 15.31
N TRP A 378 18.02 -7.72 16.29
CA TRP A 378 19.45 -7.47 16.11
C TRP A 378 20.03 -8.35 15.00
N SER A 379 19.81 -9.67 15.08
CA SER A 379 20.31 -10.62 14.09
C SER A 379 19.81 -10.29 12.69
N PHE A 380 18.54 -9.89 12.55
CA PHE A 380 17.99 -9.46 11.26
C PHE A 380 18.60 -8.14 10.79
N GLY A 381 18.89 -7.19 11.67
CA GLY A 381 19.61 -5.96 11.33
C GLY A 381 21.02 -6.24 10.81
N CYS A 382 21.72 -7.20 11.41
CA CYS A 382 23.01 -7.69 10.93
C CYS A 382 22.88 -8.30 9.51
N ILE A 383 21.86 -9.12 9.26
CA ILE A 383 21.59 -9.71 7.93
C ILE A 383 21.32 -8.61 6.89
N LEU A 384 20.43 -7.65 7.21
CA LEU A 384 20.12 -6.52 6.32
C LEU A 384 21.35 -5.69 5.98
N SER A 385 22.31 -5.54 6.91
CA SER A 385 23.56 -4.83 6.63
C SER A 385 24.46 -5.54 5.62
N GLU A 386 24.52 -6.88 5.66
CA GLU A 386 25.27 -7.66 4.68
C GLU A 386 24.57 -7.69 3.33
N VAL A 387 23.23 -7.83 3.32
CA VAL A 387 22.44 -7.76 2.08
C VAL A 387 22.57 -6.39 1.42
N MET A 388 22.48 -5.30 2.19
CA MET A 388 22.71 -3.95 1.68
C MET A 388 24.13 -3.78 1.14
N THR A 389 25.13 -4.33 1.84
CA THR A 389 26.53 -4.31 1.37
C THR A 389 26.65 -5.05 0.04
N HIS A 390 26.00 -6.20 -0.11
CA HIS A 390 25.97 -6.95 -1.36
C HIS A 390 25.29 -6.16 -2.49
N MET A 391 24.14 -5.53 -2.22
CA MET A 391 23.43 -4.72 -3.22
C MET A 391 24.26 -3.56 -3.76
N VAL A 392 25.12 -2.94 -2.93
CA VAL A 392 25.90 -1.75 -3.31
C VAL A 392 27.30 -2.11 -3.82
N LEU A 393 27.97 -3.09 -3.22
CA LEU A 393 29.39 -3.40 -3.43
C LEU A 393 29.64 -4.85 -3.89
N GLY A 394 28.60 -5.66 -4.03
CA GLY A 394 28.69 -7.07 -4.40
C GLY A 394 29.35 -7.97 -3.34
N PRO A 395 29.64 -9.23 -3.71
CA PRO A 395 30.24 -10.24 -2.82
C PRO A 395 31.61 -9.82 -2.24
N ALA A 396 32.43 -9.13 -3.04
CA ALA A 396 33.72 -8.62 -2.60
C ALA A 396 33.57 -7.59 -1.47
N GLY A 397 32.54 -6.73 -1.54
CA GLY A 397 32.19 -5.79 -0.48
C GLY A 397 31.78 -6.49 0.80
N VAL A 398 31.00 -7.57 0.71
CA VAL A 398 30.59 -8.38 1.87
C VAL A 398 31.81 -8.98 2.56
N ASN A 399 32.75 -9.54 1.79
CA ASN A 399 34.00 -10.09 2.33
C ASN A 399 34.87 -9.02 3.00
N GLN A 400 34.98 -7.83 2.41
CA GLN A 400 35.67 -6.70 3.04
C GLN A 400 34.98 -6.26 4.34
N PHE A 401 33.64 -6.22 4.35
CA PHE A 401 32.88 -5.86 5.54
C PHE A 401 33.09 -6.85 6.68
N ARG A 402 33.02 -8.16 6.38
CA ARG A 402 33.31 -9.23 7.35
C ARG A 402 34.74 -9.14 7.89
N ALA A 403 35.72 -8.84 7.04
CA ALA A 403 37.12 -8.70 7.45
C ALA A 403 37.32 -7.51 8.41
N ARG A 404 36.71 -6.35 8.14
CA ARG A 404 36.80 -5.16 9.00
C ARG A 404 36.15 -5.32 10.38
N ARG A 405 35.25 -6.30 10.49
CA ARG A 405 34.48 -6.61 11.70
C ARG A 405 35.09 -7.73 12.54
N ARG A 406 36.32 -8.11 12.22
CA ARG A 406 37.07 -9.09 13.00
C ARG A 406 37.60 -8.42 14.27
N VAL A 407 37.24 -8.97 15.41
CA VAL A 407 37.61 -8.47 16.74
C VAL A 407 38.24 -9.60 17.54
N GLU A 408 39.34 -9.31 18.22
CA GLU A 408 39.94 -10.23 19.19
C GLU A 408 39.04 -10.28 20.45
N VAL A 409 38.44 -11.44 20.71
CA VAL A 409 37.48 -11.63 21.82
C VAL A 409 38.17 -12.22 23.04
N MET A 410 39.21 -13.02 22.82
CA MET A 410 40.13 -13.53 23.85
C MET A 410 41.55 -13.53 23.25
N PRO A 411 42.62 -13.50 24.06
CA PRO A 411 43.98 -13.56 23.55
C PRO A 411 44.19 -14.72 22.58
N GLY A 412 44.49 -14.41 21.31
CA GLY A 412 44.68 -15.41 20.25
C GLY A 412 43.41 -15.99 19.61
N LEU A 413 42.22 -15.47 19.95
CA LEU A 413 40.94 -15.86 19.36
C LEU A 413 40.20 -14.65 18.78
N GLU A 414 40.16 -14.60 17.44
CA GLU A 414 39.45 -13.56 16.70
C GLU A 414 38.12 -14.07 16.15
N TRP A 415 37.05 -13.30 16.34
CA TRP A 415 35.73 -13.58 15.80
C TRP A 415 35.20 -12.42 14.96
N ILE A 416 34.43 -12.73 13.92
CA ILE A 416 33.70 -11.72 13.13
C ILE A 416 32.42 -11.38 13.88
N ARG A 417 32.22 -10.11 14.26
CA ARG A 417 31.09 -9.65 15.08
C ARG A 417 30.60 -8.26 14.69
N PHE A 418 29.39 -7.90 15.12
CA PHE A 418 28.86 -6.52 14.93
C PHE A 418 29.08 -5.61 16.14
N HIS A 419 29.74 -6.11 17.20
CA HIS A 419 30.02 -5.38 18.43
C HIS A 419 31.37 -5.83 19.01
N LYS A 420 32.00 -5.00 19.85
CA LYS A 420 33.31 -5.28 20.48
C LYS A 420 33.22 -5.99 21.84
N GLY A 421 32.02 -6.42 22.23
CA GLY A 421 31.73 -7.05 23.54
C GLY A 421 30.44 -6.52 24.16
N PRO A 422 30.14 -6.86 25.43
CA PRO A 422 28.97 -6.34 26.14
C PRO A 422 29.07 -4.81 26.28
N GLY A 423 28.12 -4.08 25.72
CA GLY A 423 28.01 -2.60 25.88
C GLY A 423 28.85 -1.74 24.93
N ALA A 424 29.71 -2.31 24.07
CA ALA A 424 30.51 -1.54 23.10
C ALA A 424 30.15 -1.85 21.64
N ALA A 425 29.61 -0.86 20.93
CA ALA A 425 29.39 -0.92 19.49
C ALA A 425 30.73 -0.97 18.72
N SER A 426 30.74 -1.55 17.51
CA SER A 426 31.92 -1.51 16.63
C SER A 426 31.92 -0.21 15.81
N PRO A 427 32.94 0.67 15.97
CA PRO A 427 33.10 1.86 15.13
C PRO A 427 33.21 1.52 13.63
N GLU A 428 33.78 0.36 13.32
CA GLU A 428 34.00 -0.13 11.96
C GLU A 428 32.67 -0.48 11.28
N VAL A 429 31.70 -1.05 12.02
CA VAL A 429 30.32 -1.27 11.55
C VAL A 429 29.65 0.07 11.24
N LEU A 430 29.70 1.02 12.18
CA LEU A 430 29.04 2.32 12.02
C LEU A 430 29.62 3.10 10.84
N HIS A 431 30.95 3.13 10.71
CA HIS A 431 31.62 3.80 9.59
C HIS A 431 31.29 3.15 8.25
N TRP A 432 31.19 1.82 8.20
CA TRP A 432 30.79 1.10 7.00
C TRP A 432 29.36 1.46 6.58
N LEU A 433 28.40 1.42 7.51
CA LEU A 433 27.00 1.76 7.25
C LEU A 433 26.84 3.22 6.79
N GLU A 434 27.58 4.15 7.40
CA GLU A 434 27.58 5.55 6.98
C GLU A 434 28.19 5.74 5.58
N SER A 435 29.14 4.87 5.17
CA SER A 435 29.64 4.86 3.79
C SER A 435 28.57 4.39 2.79
N LEU A 436 27.78 3.36 3.15
CA LEU A 436 26.67 2.87 2.31
C LEU A 436 25.52 3.87 2.22
N ARG A 437 25.33 4.69 3.26
CA ARG A 437 24.35 5.79 3.28
C ARG A 437 24.56 6.81 2.16
N LYS A 438 25.80 6.97 1.69
CA LYS A 438 26.18 7.88 0.60
C LYS A 438 26.02 7.26 -0.79
N SER A 439 25.50 6.03 -0.89
CA SER A 439 25.21 5.41 -2.18
C SER A 439 24.12 6.18 -2.95
N LYS A 440 24.09 5.98 -4.28
CA LYS A 440 23.11 6.64 -5.15
C LYS A 440 21.70 6.05 -5.04
N GLU A 441 21.54 4.95 -4.31
CA GLU A 441 20.26 4.26 -4.18
C GLU A 441 19.29 5.07 -3.30
N PRO A 442 18.04 5.32 -3.74
CA PRO A 442 17.07 6.18 -3.04
C PRO A 442 16.64 5.64 -1.67
N PHE A 443 16.68 4.33 -1.50
CA PHE A 443 16.28 3.65 -0.26
C PHE A 443 17.43 3.57 0.76
N SER A 444 18.66 3.88 0.36
CA SER A 444 19.87 3.64 1.18
C SER A 444 19.83 4.35 2.53
N GLY A 445 19.51 5.64 2.55
CA GLY A 445 19.45 6.43 3.78
C GLY A 445 18.48 5.86 4.81
N ARG A 446 17.24 5.59 4.38
CA ARG A 446 16.18 5.05 5.24
C ARG A 446 16.48 3.60 5.67
N LEU A 447 17.08 2.78 4.81
CA LEU A 447 17.47 1.41 5.17
C LEU A 447 18.61 1.40 6.20
N VAL A 448 19.62 2.27 6.05
CA VAL A 448 20.70 2.44 7.05
C VAL A 448 20.12 2.91 8.39
N ASP A 449 19.18 3.87 8.39
CA ASP A 449 18.53 4.33 9.62
C ASP A 449 17.77 3.21 10.33
N LEU A 450 17.09 2.34 9.57
CA LEU A 450 16.43 1.15 10.13
C LEU A 450 17.45 0.17 10.71
N ILE A 451 18.50 -0.17 9.94
CA ILE A 451 19.57 -1.10 10.37
C ILE A 451 20.19 -0.61 11.67
N LEU A 452 20.59 0.67 11.75
CA LEU A 452 21.22 1.27 12.94
C LEU A 452 20.33 1.17 14.18
N LYS A 453 19.00 1.34 14.03
CA LYS A 453 18.04 1.14 15.14
C LYS A 453 17.95 -0.33 15.54
N MET A 454 17.95 -1.25 14.59
CA MET A 454 17.89 -2.70 14.85
C MET A 454 19.15 -3.23 15.55
N ILE A 455 20.32 -2.71 15.20
CA ILE A 455 21.61 -3.05 15.84
C ILE A 455 21.96 -2.13 17.02
N SER A 456 20.95 -1.58 17.71
CA SER A 456 21.17 -0.80 18.93
C SER A 456 21.66 -1.70 20.07
N MET A 457 22.68 -1.25 20.82
CA MET A 457 23.27 -2.04 21.90
C MET A 457 22.27 -2.34 23.01
N ASN A 458 21.35 -1.41 23.29
CA ASN A 458 20.27 -1.60 24.25
C ASN A 458 19.08 -2.31 23.56
N PRO A 459 18.66 -3.49 24.03
CA PRO A 459 17.52 -4.22 23.46
C PRO A 459 16.20 -3.43 23.46
N GLY A 460 15.99 -2.54 24.44
CA GLY A 460 14.76 -1.74 24.55
C GLY A 460 14.62 -0.63 23.51
N ASP A 461 15.74 -0.22 22.89
CA ASP A 461 15.75 0.83 21.87
C ASP A 461 15.50 0.26 20.46
N ARG A 462 15.52 -1.07 20.32
CA ARG A 462 15.30 -1.75 19.04
C ARG A 462 13.80 -1.72 18.67
N PRO A 463 13.47 -1.52 17.39
CA PRO A 463 12.08 -1.62 16.92
C PRO A 463 11.53 -3.04 17.12
N ASN A 464 10.21 -3.19 17.22
CA ASN A 464 9.60 -4.52 17.19
C ASN A 464 9.51 -5.06 15.75
N SER A 465 9.10 -6.31 15.57
CA SER A 465 8.97 -6.95 14.25
C SER A 465 7.99 -6.23 13.31
N ALA A 466 6.87 -5.73 13.82
CA ALA A 466 5.86 -5.00 13.04
C ALA A 466 6.37 -3.63 12.56
N ASP A 467 7.15 -2.93 13.40
CA ASP A 467 7.83 -1.68 13.03
C ASP A 467 8.84 -1.95 11.89
N VAL A 468 9.62 -3.04 12.00
CA VAL A 468 10.59 -3.44 10.97
C VAL A 468 9.88 -3.79 9.66
N LEU A 469 8.80 -4.58 9.72
CA LEU A 469 7.97 -4.95 8.57
C LEU A 469 7.41 -3.71 7.87
N THR A 470 6.86 -2.76 8.62
CA THR A 470 6.31 -1.51 8.08
C THR A 470 7.35 -0.70 7.33
N ASN A 471 8.55 -0.57 7.90
CA ASN A 471 9.63 0.16 7.25
C ASN A 471 10.12 -0.55 5.99
N LEU A 472 10.28 -1.87 6.01
CA LEU A 472 10.69 -2.63 4.82
C LEU A 472 9.63 -2.61 3.71
N ARG A 473 8.34 -2.67 4.06
CA ARG A 473 7.23 -2.45 3.10
C ARG A 473 7.32 -1.07 2.47
N GLY A 474 7.48 -0.03 3.29
CA GLY A 474 7.66 1.34 2.81
C GLY A 474 8.85 1.50 1.86
N LEU A 475 10.02 0.95 2.24
CA LEU A 475 11.24 0.95 1.42
C LEU A 475 11.05 0.21 0.09
N SER A 476 10.36 -0.93 0.12
CA SER A 476 10.05 -1.72 -1.08
C SER A 476 9.19 -0.94 -2.05
N VAL A 477 8.13 -0.28 -1.57
CA VAL A 477 7.30 0.60 -2.39
C VAL A 477 8.13 1.75 -2.97
N LEU A 478 8.91 2.45 -2.15
CA LEU A 478 9.75 3.55 -2.61
C LEU A 478 10.77 3.13 -3.68
N SER A 479 11.30 1.90 -3.60
CA SER A 479 12.20 1.35 -4.61
C SER A 479 11.53 1.12 -5.98
N LEU A 480 10.23 0.81 -6.00
CA LEU A 480 9.44 0.68 -7.24
C LEU A 480 9.03 2.03 -7.82
N VAL A 481 8.78 3.01 -6.95
CA VAL A 481 8.30 4.34 -7.33
C VAL A 481 9.34 5.14 -8.10
N GLU A 482 10.62 5.03 -7.75
CA GLU A 482 11.65 5.87 -8.35
C GLU A 482 11.91 5.56 -9.84
N PRO A 483 12.07 4.30 -10.29
CA PRO A 483 12.16 3.99 -11.73
C PRO A 483 10.92 4.45 -12.51
N ILE A 484 9.73 4.31 -11.92
CA ILE A 484 8.46 4.74 -12.54
C ILE A 484 8.43 6.26 -12.70
N GLY A 485 8.79 7.01 -11.65
CA GLY A 485 8.88 8.47 -11.70
C GLY A 485 9.85 8.95 -12.78
N ARG A 486 11.07 8.38 -12.84
CA ARG A 486 12.05 8.69 -13.90
C ARG A 486 11.52 8.35 -15.30
N SER A 487 10.77 7.25 -15.43
CA SER A 487 10.16 6.83 -16.70
C SER A 487 9.09 7.81 -17.17
N LEU A 488 8.22 8.26 -16.26
CA LEU A 488 7.20 9.27 -16.53
C LEU A 488 7.84 10.62 -16.93
N GLU A 489 8.84 11.08 -16.18
CA GLU A 489 9.56 12.31 -16.46
C GLU A 489 10.28 12.27 -17.80
N SER A 490 11.01 11.19 -18.09
CA SER A 490 11.69 10.98 -19.38
C SER A 490 10.70 10.93 -20.56
N SER A 491 9.53 10.33 -20.34
CA SER A 491 8.49 10.31 -21.35
C SER A 491 7.87 11.69 -21.59
N CYS A 492 7.77 12.51 -20.54
CA CYS A 492 7.28 13.88 -20.62
C CYS A 492 8.28 14.81 -21.34
N THR A 493 9.59 14.65 -21.10
CA THR A 493 10.63 15.46 -21.78
C THR A 493 10.77 15.09 -23.26
N SER A 494 10.62 13.82 -23.61
CA SER A 494 10.76 13.35 -25.01
C SER A 494 9.57 13.77 -25.88
N TYR A 495 8.36 13.77 -25.32
CA TYR A 495 7.11 14.09 -26.03
C TYR A 495 6.18 14.90 -25.13
N PRO A 496 6.40 16.22 -24.98
CA PRO A 496 5.62 17.05 -24.08
C PRO A 496 4.16 17.10 -24.54
N SER A 497 3.28 16.59 -23.68
CA SER A 497 1.82 16.73 -23.79
C SER A 497 1.26 16.96 -22.40
N ILE A 498 0.11 17.63 -22.38
CA ILE A 498 -0.57 18.06 -21.15
C ILE A 498 -0.92 16.87 -20.28
N ASP A 499 -1.42 15.83 -20.93
CA ASP A 499 -1.80 14.58 -20.30
C ASP A 499 -0.60 13.94 -19.58
N ARG A 500 0.58 13.96 -20.19
CA ARG A 500 1.80 13.42 -19.56
C ARG A 500 2.31 14.31 -18.43
N ILE A 501 2.18 15.63 -18.55
CA ILE A 501 2.53 16.57 -17.46
C ILE A 501 1.62 16.28 -16.26
N LEU A 502 0.31 16.10 -16.48
CA LEU A 502 -0.64 15.72 -15.44
C LEU A 502 -0.34 14.34 -14.86
N ASP A 503 0.01 13.35 -15.68
CA ASP A 503 0.38 12.01 -15.22
C ASP A 503 1.63 12.03 -14.32
N VAL A 504 2.62 12.88 -14.64
CA VAL A 504 3.80 13.13 -13.78
C VAL A 504 3.38 13.79 -12.46
N MET A 505 2.60 14.87 -12.52
CA MET A 505 2.18 15.61 -11.33
C MET A 505 1.33 14.75 -10.39
N ARG A 506 0.39 13.97 -10.93
CA ARG A 506 -0.45 13.03 -10.14
C ARG A 506 0.41 12.00 -9.42
N PHE A 507 1.38 11.41 -10.13
CA PHE A 507 2.28 10.41 -9.54
C PHE A 507 3.18 11.03 -8.45
N GLN A 508 3.72 12.23 -8.67
CA GLN A 508 4.51 12.95 -7.67
C GLN A 508 3.68 13.32 -6.42
N SER A 509 2.44 13.75 -6.61
CA SER A 509 1.51 14.04 -5.52
C SER A 509 1.14 12.80 -4.70
N TRP A 510 0.90 11.69 -5.38
CA TRP A 510 0.69 10.41 -4.70
C TRP A 510 1.95 9.98 -3.93
N GLN A 511 3.14 10.09 -4.52
CA GLN A 511 4.40 9.74 -3.85
C GLN A 511 4.61 10.58 -2.59
N PHE A 512 4.28 11.88 -2.63
CA PHE A 512 4.34 12.76 -1.47
C PHE A 512 3.39 12.31 -0.36
N ALA A 513 2.13 12.02 -0.69
CA ALA A 513 1.14 11.54 0.27
C ALA A 513 1.52 10.17 0.87
N PHE A 514 2.05 9.25 0.06
CA PHE A 514 2.52 7.94 0.54
C PHE A 514 3.68 8.08 1.53
N LYS A 515 4.64 8.99 1.27
CA LYS A 515 5.74 9.26 2.21
C LYS A 515 5.20 9.77 3.55
N GLN A 516 4.23 10.68 3.56
CA GLN A 516 3.59 11.13 4.80
C GLN A 516 2.84 10.01 5.53
N MET A 517 2.17 9.12 4.79
CA MET A 517 1.50 7.97 5.36
C MET A 517 2.50 7.04 6.06
N LEU A 518 3.63 6.75 5.41
CA LEU A 518 4.70 5.93 5.98
C LEU A 518 5.27 6.56 7.26
N ASP A 519 5.51 7.88 7.24
CA ASP A 519 6.03 8.60 8.39
C ASP A 519 4.99 8.62 9.56
N THR A 520 3.70 8.72 9.24
CA THR A 520 2.59 8.61 10.21
C THR A 520 2.50 7.20 10.81
N CYS A 521 2.58 6.16 9.98
CA CYS A 521 2.58 4.77 10.42
C CYS A 521 3.75 4.47 11.37
N ASN A 522 4.93 4.97 11.02
CA ASN A 522 6.14 4.87 11.85
C ASN A 522 6.00 5.61 13.19
N ALA A 523 5.42 6.82 13.20
CA ALA A 523 5.19 7.57 14.43
C ALA A 523 4.15 6.90 15.34
N ALA A 524 3.10 6.32 14.75
CA ALA A 524 2.03 5.63 15.48
C ALA A 524 2.36 4.16 15.84
N ARG A 525 3.49 3.60 15.35
CA ARG A 525 3.83 2.17 15.45
C ARG A 525 2.71 1.26 14.93
N THR A 526 2.18 1.63 13.76
CA THR A 526 1.08 0.90 13.11
C THR A 526 1.56 0.26 11.81
N GLU A 527 1.05 -0.94 11.53
CA GLU A 527 1.43 -1.70 10.35
C GLU A 527 0.67 -1.24 9.10
N ILE A 528 1.37 -1.13 7.96
CA ILE A 528 0.72 -1.08 6.65
C ILE A 528 0.14 -2.46 6.39
N SER A 529 -1.18 -2.61 6.49
CA SER A 529 -1.87 -3.89 6.30
C SER A 529 -1.49 -4.59 4.99
N THR A 530 -1.27 -5.91 5.04
CA THR A 530 -0.88 -6.75 3.90
C THR A 530 -1.72 -6.55 2.62
N PRO A 531 -3.07 -6.46 2.68
CA PRO A 531 -3.89 -6.20 1.49
C PRO A 531 -3.64 -4.83 0.86
N ILE A 532 -3.37 -3.79 1.67
CA ILE A 532 -3.04 -2.45 1.16
C ILE A 532 -1.68 -2.49 0.47
N PHE A 533 -0.68 -3.07 1.13
CA PHE A 533 0.66 -3.22 0.58
C PHE A 533 0.64 -3.97 -0.76
N ASN A 534 -0.04 -5.12 -0.83
CA ASN A 534 -0.13 -5.92 -2.05
C ASN A 534 -0.81 -5.15 -3.19
N ARG A 535 -1.91 -4.43 -2.93
CA ARG A 535 -2.58 -3.59 -3.94
C ARG A 535 -1.69 -2.47 -4.47
N VAL A 536 -0.91 -1.82 -3.60
CA VAL A 536 0.05 -0.77 -4.00
C VAL A 536 1.13 -1.37 -4.89
N VAL A 537 1.76 -2.46 -4.46
CA VAL A 537 2.84 -3.12 -5.22
C VAL A 537 2.34 -3.62 -6.57
N GLU A 538 1.17 -4.25 -6.62
CA GLU A 538 0.55 -4.72 -7.86
C GLU A 538 0.26 -3.55 -8.81
N SER A 539 -0.34 -2.46 -8.32
CA SER A 539 -0.63 -1.27 -9.14
C SER A 539 0.65 -0.62 -9.68
N LEU A 540 1.72 -0.57 -8.89
CA LEU A 540 3.02 -0.05 -9.35
C LEU A 540 3.65 -0.95 -10.42
N LYS A 541 3.56 -2.28 -10.27
CA LYS A 541 4.02 -3.23 -11.30
C LYS A 541 3.22 -3.07 -12.59
N GLU A 542 1.89 -2.94 -12.52
CA GLU A 542 1.01 -2.68 -13.67
C GLU A 542 1.38 -1.37 -14.40
N ILE A 543 1.66 -0.30 -13.64
CA ILE A 543 2.12 0.99 -14.19
C ILE A 543 3.48 0.82 -14.89
N SER A 544 4.42 0.12 -14.25
CA SER A 544 5.76 -0.11 -14.83
C SER A 544 5.66 -0.82 -16.19
N VAL A 545 4.88 -1.91 -16.27
CA VAL A 545 4.65 -2.66 -17.52
C VAL A 545 4.00 -1.76 -18.58
N THR A 546 3.01 -0.96 -18.19
CA THR A 546 2.31 -0.04 -19.10
C THR A 546 3.28 1.01 -19.66
N LEU A 547 4.20 1.53 -18.84
CA LEU A 547 5.21 2.50 -19.26
C LEU A 547 6.29 1.90 -20.17
N GLU A 548 6.69 0.64 -19.94
CA GLU A 548 7.61 -0.08 -20.84
C GLU A 548 7.01 -0.22 -22.25
N VAL A 549 5.75 -0.63 -22.34
CA VAL A 549 5.02 -0.72 -23.63
C VAL A 549 4.93 0.65 -24.31
N ILE A 550 4.64 1.72 -23.55
CA ILE A 550 4.57 3.09 -24.08
C ILE A 550 5.93 3.53 -24.65
N LYS A 551 7.05 3.18 -24.01
CA LYS A 551 8.40 3.50 -24.48
C LYS A 551 8.76 2.81 -25.81
N GLU A 552 8.32 1.59 -26.02
CA GLU A 552 8.59 0.83 -27.25
C GLU A 552 7.79 1.35 -28.44
N SER A 553 6.57 1.85 -28.21
CA SER A 553 5.70 2.43 -29.24
C SER A 553 6.14 3.84 -29.67
N LYS A 554 7.22 3.93 -30.46
CA LYS A 554 7.88 5.18 -30.86
C LYS A 554 7.05 6.24 -31.63
N ASN A 555 5.79 6.01 -32.02
CA ASN A 555 5.05 7.03 -32.81
C ASN A 555 3.50 6.97 -32.81
N THR A 556 2.85 6.12 -32.02
CA THR A 556 1.37 6.13 -31.92
C THR A 556 0.94 5.63 -30.55
N ILE A 557 0.83 6.53 -29.58
CA ILE A 557 0.16 6.20 -28.32
C ILE A 557 -1.33 6.21 -28.62
N LEU A 558 -1.93 5.02 -28.66
CA LEU A 558 -3.38 4.91 -28.69
C LEU A 558 -3.94 5.57 -27.41
N PRO A 559 -4.93 6.48 -27.51
CA PRO A 559 -5.62 7.08 -26.36
C PRO A 559 -5.99 6.05 -25.27
N GLN A 560 -6.32 4.82 -25.68
CA GLN A 560 -6.60 3.68 -24.81
C GLN A 560 -5.50 3.37 -23.79
N ARG A 561 -4.21 3.49 -24.16
CA ARG A 561 -3.08 3.20 -23.25
C ARG A 561 -2.87 4.31 -22.22
N GLN A 562 -3.16 5.55 -22.60
CA GLN A 562 -3.12 6.68 -21.68
C GLN A 562 -4.31 6.66 -20.72
N SER A 563 -5.50 6.26 -21.19
CA SER A 563 -6.64 5.96 -20.33
C SER A 563 -6.34 4.84 -19.33
N LEU A 564 -5.63 3.78 -19.75
CA LEU A 564 -5.21 2.70 -18.86
C LEU A 564 -4.23 3.20 -17.77
N LEU A 565 -3.23 4.00 -18.15
CA LEU A 565 -2.29 4.59 -17.19
C LEU A 565 -3.02 5.45 -16.15
N ARG A 566 -3.98 6.27 -16.58
CA ARG A 566 -4.81 7.08 -15.67
C ARG A 566 -5.62 6.20 -14.72
N TYR A 567 -6.27 5.16 -15.24
CA TYR A 567 -7.02 4.21 -14.41
C TYR A 567 -6.12 3.55 -13.34
N GLN A 568 -4.91 3.15 -13.72
CA GLN A 568 -3.94 2.56 -12.79
C GLN A 568 -3.46 3.57 -11.74
N GLN A 569 -3.24 4.84 -12.11
CA GLN A 569 -2.91 5.89 -11.15
C GLN A 569 -4.08 6.21 -10.20
N SER A 570 -5.33 6.17 -10.68
CA SER A 570 -6.51 6.29 -9.83
C SER A 570 -6.62 5.12 -8.85
N LYS A 571 -6.45 3.87 -9.32
CA LYS A 571 -6.37 2.67 -8.46
C LYS A 571 -5.27 2.81 -7.40
N LEU A 572 -4.13 3.40 -7.76
CA LEU A 572 -3.03 3.67 -6.84
C LEU A 572 -3.40 4.75 -5.80
N LEU A 573 -4.13 5.79 -6.17
CA LEU A 573 -4.64 6.81 -5.24
C LEU A 573 -5.69 6.22 -4.28
N ASP A 574 -6.60 5.39 -4.78
CA ASP A 574 -7.65 4.73 -4.00
C ASP A 574 -7.11 3.75 -2.96
N SER A 575 -5.86 3.30 -3.13
CA SER A 575 -5.17 2.45 -2.14
C SER A 575 -4.75 3.20 -0.87
N LEU A 576 -4.69 4.53 -0.90
CA LEU A 576 -4.40 5.38 0.27
C LEU A 576 -5.64 5.60 1.14
N THR A 577 -5.44 5.95 2.42
CA THR A 577 -6.56 6.36 3.29
C THR A 577 -7.17 7.69 2.83
N SER A 578 -8.43 7.96 3.16
CA SER A 578 -9.15 9.18 2.78
C SER A 578 -8.40 10.47 3.16
N HIS A 579 -7.73 10.47 4.32
CA HIS A 579 -6.87 11.58 4.75
C HIS A 579 -5.70 11.80 3.80
N HIS A 580 -4.97 10.74 3.43
CA HIS A 580 -3.82 10.85 2.53
C HIS A 580 -4.21 11.10 1.06
N GLN A 581 -5.41 10.67 0.64
CA GLN A 581 -5.98 11.08 -0.64
C GLN A 581 -6.19 12.60 -0.71
N SER A 582 -6.69 13.21 0.39
CA SER A 582 -6.81 14.66 0.48
C SER A 582 -5.45 15.36 0.40
N ILE A 583 -4.42 14.83 1.09
CA ILE A 583 -3.05 15.35 1.02
C ILE A 583 -2.50 15.28 -0.42
N ALA A 584 -2.73 14.18 -1.13
CA ALA A 584 -2.32 14.04 -2.53
C ALA A 584 -3.02 15.08 -3.42
N LYS A 585 -4.33 15.31 -3.23
CA LYS A 585 -5.08 16.33 -3.96
C LYS A 585 -4.54 17.74 -3.70
N GLU A 586 -4.29 18.09 -2.43
CA GLU A 586 -3.72 19.40 -2.08
C GLU A 586 -2.31 19.59 -2.66
N GLN A 587 -1.48 18.54 -2.65
CA GLN A 587 -0.15 18.59 -3.26
C GLN A 587 -0.21 18.73 -4.79
N LEU A 588 -1.18 18.07 -5.46
CA LEU A 588 -1.39 18.23 -6.90
C LEU A 588 -1.72 19.67 -7.25
N ILE A 589 -2.63 20.27 -6.48
CA ILE A 589 -2.97 21.68 -6.65
C ILE A 589 -1.75 22.57 -6.46
N LYS A 590 -0.94 22.32 -5.42
CA LYS A 590 0.29 23.08 -5.17
C LYS A 590 1.26 23.01 -6.34
N LEU A 591 1.48 21.83 -6.92
CA LEU A 591 2.37 21.65 -8.08
C LEU A 591 1.88 22.40 -9.33
N ILE A 592 0.56 22.49 -9.51
CA ILE A 592 -0.04 23.24 -10.62
C ILE A 592 0.11 24.75 -10.38
N LEU A 593 -0.16 25.24 -9.18
CA LEU A 593 -0.05 26.67 -8.85
C LEU A 593 1.38 27.22 -8.93
N GLN A 594 2.39 26.35 -8.85
CA GLN A 594 3.80 26.69 -9.05
C GLN A 594 4.20 26.81 -10.53
N LYS A 595 3.29 26.54 -11.47
CA LYS A 595 3.53 26.80 -12.89
C LYS A 595 3.16 28.23 -13.22
N ASP A 596 4.06 28.94 -13.89
CA ASP A 596 3.84 30.31 -14.38
C ASP A 596 3.86 30.38 -15.92
N ASP A 597 4.11 29.25 -16.60
CA ASP A 597 4.05 29.20 -18.06
C ASP A 597 2.60 29.25 -18.55
N VAL A 598 2.25 30.39 -19.15
CA VAL A 598 0.92 30.70 -19.69
C VAL A 598 0.41 29.60 -20.63
N GLU A 599 1.24 29.17 -21.59
CA GLU A 599 0.79 28.22 -22.61
C GLU A 599 0.50 26.83 -22.02
N GLN A 600 1.31 26.39 -21.06
CA GLN A 600 1.08 25.16 -20.30
C GLN A 600 -0.16 25.24 -19.42
N LEU A 601 -0.38 26.37 -18.72
CA LEU A 601 -1.55 26.55 -17.85
C LEU A 601 -2.87 26.53 -18.62
N GLY A 602 -2.94 27.18 -19.80
CA GLY A 602 -4.16 27.16 -20.62
C GLY A 602 -4.51 25.79 -21.14
N ARG A 603 -3.49 25.08 -21.58
CA ARG A 603 -3.54 23.68 -21.96
C ARG A 603 -4.00 22.78 -20.80
N LEU A 604 -3.43 22.94 -19.60
CA LEU A 604 -3.83 22.22 -18.39
C LEU A 604 -5.31 22.47 -18.02
N SER A 605 -5.79 23.72 -18.18
CA SER A 605 -7.19 24.06 -17.91
C SER A 605 -8.15 23.24 -18.78
N THR A 606 -7.89 23.17 -20.09
CA THR A 606 -8.71 22.35 -21.02
C THR A 606 -8.71 20.87 -20.63
N ALA A 607 -7.54 20.30 -20.36
CA ALA A 607 -7.41 18.87 -20.04
C ALA A 607 -8.07 18.50 -18.70
N VAL A 608 -8.07 19.40 -17.70
CA VAL A 608 -8.74 19.14 -16.41
C VAL A 608 -10.26 19.26 -16.55
N SER A 609 -10.76 20.21 -17.34
CA SER A 609 -12.19 20.36 -17.62
C SER A 609 -12.79 19.13 -18.31
N GLU A 610 -12.06 18.48 -19.21
CA GLU A 610 -12.48 17.21 -19.85
C GLU A 610 -12.58 16.03 -18.86
N VAL A 611 -11.83 16.08 -17.76
CA VAL A 611 -11.74 14.99 -16.77
C VAL A 611 -12.82 15.10 -15.68
N GLY A 612 -13.53 16.23 -15.59
CA GLY A 612 -14.65 16.42 -14.66
C GLY A 612 -14.26 16.70 -13.21
N ASP A 613 -13.00 17.03 -12.94
CA ASP A 613 -12.56 17.52 -11.61
C ASP A 613 -12.80 19.04 -11.54
N GLN A 614 -14.04 19.41 -11.20
CA GLN A 614 -14.56 20.78 -11.29
C GLN A 614 -13.73 21.78 -10.44
N ASP A 615 -13.38 21.40 -9.21
CA ASP A 615 -12.60 22.26 -8.30
C ASP A 615 -11.19 22.53 -8.83
N LEU A 616 -10.53 21.49 -9.37
CA LEU A 616 -9.19 21.62 -9.95
C LEU A 616 -9.21 22.44 -11.24
N GLY A 617 -10.22 22.23 -12.09
CA GLY A 617 -10.36 22.91 -13.38
C GLY A 617 -10.52 24.42 -13.21
N VAL A 618 -11.36 24.82 -12.24
CA VAL A 618 -11.53 26.23 -11.85
C VAL A 618 -10.20 26.85 -11.42
N MET A 619 -9.46 26.19 -10.54
CA MET A 619 -8.20 26.73 -10.04
C MET A 619 -7.13 26.88 -11.13
N VAL A 620 -7.01 25.91 -12.02
CA VAL A 620 -6.06 25.97 -13.14
C VAL A 620 -6.45 27.10 -14.09
N ALA A 621 -7.74 27.27 -14.37
CA ALA A 621 -8.25 28.34 -15.23
C ALA A 621 -7.91 29.72 -14.66
N VAL A 622 -8.15 29.95 -13.36
CA VAL A 622 -7.85 31.26 -12.76
C VAL A 622 -6.34 31.51 -12.68
N LYS A 623 -5.51 30.50 -12.34
CA LYS A 623 -4.04 30.65 -12.34
C LYS A 623 -3.49 30.94 -13.74
N HIS A 624 -4.02 30.30 -14.79
CA HIS A 624 -3.68 30.61 -16.18
C HIS A 624 -3.92 32.09 -16.51
N LEU A 625 -5.00 32.66 -15.97
CA LEU A 625 -5.41 34.02 -16.26
C LEU A 625 -4.58 35.06 -15.51
N THR A 626 -4.23 34.78 -14.25
CA THR A 626 -3.21 35.55 -13.51
C THR A 626 -1.92 35.59 -14.32
N ALA A 627 -1.45 34.44 -14.83
CA ALA A 627 -0.22 34.38 -15.63
C ALA A 627 -0.33 35.10 -17.00
N LEU A 628 -1.48 35.01 -17.68
CA LEU A 628 -1.74 35.76 -18.92
C LEU A 628 -1.63 37.27 -18.70
N ALA A 629 -2.15 37.72 -17.55
CA ALA A 629 -2.18 39.11 -17.18
C ALA A 629 -0.80 39.67 -16.84
N GLU A 630 -0.04 38.92 -16.02
CA GLU A 630 1.36 39.20 -15.71
C GLU A 630 2.24 39.25 -16.98
N ALA A 631 2.01 38.35 -17.92
CA ALA A 631 2.77 38.29 -19.17
C ALA A 631 2.45 39.45 -20.15
N GLY A 632 1.44 40.28 -19.85
CA GLY A 632 1.00 41.37 -20.72
C GLY A 632 0.47 40.92 -22.08
N ARG A 633 0.23 39.61 -22.27
CA ARG A 633 -0.25 38.96 -23.51
C ARG A 633 -1.77 38.96 -23.63
N LEU A 634 -2.45 39.72 -22.78
CA LEU A 634 -3.88 39.97 -22.87
C LEU A 634 -4.15 40.85 -24.08
N PHE A 635 -4.51 40.24 -25.20
CA PHE A 635 -4.95 40.97 -26.38
C PHE A 635 -6.33 41.58 -26.12
N GLU A 636 -6.54 42.80 -26.60
CA GLU A 636 -7.88 43.36 -26.80
C GLU A 636 -8.64 42.42 -27.75
N GLN A 637 -9.49 41.54 -27.22
CA GLN A 637 -10.49 40.88 -28.04
C GLN A 637 -11.64 41.87 -28.23
N ASP A 638 -11.74 42.45 -29.43
CA ASP A 638 -12.82 43.37 -29.82
C ASP A 638 -14.22 42.80 -29.52
N ASP A 639 -14.37 41.48 -29.50
CA ASP A 639 -15.62 40.76 -29.22
C ASP A 639 -16.15 40.92 -27.78
N THR A 640 -15.34 41.42 -26.84
CA THR A 640 -15.76 41.65 -25.44
C THR A 640 -16.34 43.05 -25.21
N PHE A 641 -16.14 43.97 -26.15
CA PHE A 641 -16.57 45.36 -26.01
C PHE A 641 -17.93 45.58 -26.67
N VAL A 642 -18.93 45.92 -25.85
CA VAL A 642 -20.28 46.25 -26.30
C VAL A 642 -20.38 47.76 -26.50
N HIS A 643 -20.94 48.20 -27.63
CA HIS A 643 -21.16 49.63 -27.82
C HIS A 643 -22.28 50.13 -26.91
N LEU A 644 -22.08 51.30 -26.30
CA LEU A 644 -23.07 51.95 -25.41
C LEU A 644 -24.46 52.09 -26.07
N LYS A 645 -24.52 52.29 -27.39
CA LYS A 645 -25.77 52.40 -28.16
C LYS A 645 -26.63 51.12 -28.13
N ASP A 646 -26.00 49.97 -27.90
CA ASP A 646 -26.65 48.66 -27.91
C ASP A 646 -27.15 48.27 -26.51
N ILE A 647 -27.03 49.17 -25.52
CA ILE A 647 -27.42 48.94 -24.13
C ILE A 647 -28.54 49.92 -23.75
N ALA A 648 -29.73 49.38 -23.50
CA ALA A 648 -30.88 50.14 -23.03
C ALA A 648 -31.11 49.89 -21.54
N LEU A 649 -30.66 50.82 -20.68
CA LEU A 649 -30.91 50.78 -19.23
C LEU A 649 -32.41 50.81 -18.90
N LYS A 650 -32.83 50.08 -17.85
CA LYS A 650 -34.23 49.91 -17.44
C LYS A 650 -34.50 50.37 -16.02
N GLU A 651 -34.05 49.59 -15.04
CA GLU A 651 -34.32 49.82 -13.62
C GLU A 651 -33.06 49.62 -12.80
N ASP A 652 -32.93 50.38 -11.71
CA ASP A 652 -31.77 50.27 -10.81
C ASP A 652 -32.03 49.29 -9.65
N ILE A 653 -31.02 48.46 -9.37
CA ILE A 653 -30.97 47.50 -8.27
C ILE A 653 -29.81 47.88 -7.35
N ASP A 654 -30.08 48.82 -6.46
CA ASP A 654 -29.12 49.34 -5.47
C ASP A 654 -27.87 49.92 -6.13
N ALA A 655 -26.76 49.15 -6.19
CA ALA A 655 -25.50 49.55 -6.81
C ALA A 655 -25.38 49.13 -8.30
N HIS A 656 -26.34 48.35 -8.80
CA HIS A 656 -26.34 47.76 -10.15
C HIS A 656 -27.53 48.28 -10.96
N SER A 657 -27.50 48.08 -12.28
CA SER A 657 -28.64 48.41 -13.15
C SER A 657 -29.04 47.21 -13.98
N LEU A 658 -30.34 47.07 -14.26
CA LEU A 658 -30.83 46.15 -15.28
C LEU A 658 -30.86 46.85 -16.63
N ALA A 659 -30.45 46.14 -17.67
CA ALA A 659 -30.46 46.64 -19.04
C ALA A 659 -31.02 45.59 -20.01
N ILE A 660 -31.35 46.05 -21.22
CA ILE A 660 -31.63 45.19 -22.37
C ILE A 660 -30.51 45.35 -23.39
N LEU A 661 -29.93 44.23 -23.81
CA LEU A 661 -28.89 44.18 -24.82
C LEU A 661 -29.49 44.03 -26.22
N ALA A 662 -29.16 44.92 -27.15
CA ALA A 662 -29.52 44.82 -28.56
C ALA A 662 -28.43 44.06 -29.36
N PRO A 663 -28.79 43.32 -30.43
CA PRO A 663 -30.14 43.09 -30.97
C PRO A 663 -30.88 41.93 -30.30
N SER A 664 -30.24 41.17 -29.40
CA SER A 664 -30.81 39.94 -28.81
C SER A 664 -32.04 40.17 -27.94
N SER A 665 -32.29 41.41 -27.50
CA SER A 665 -33.33 41.80 -26.54
C SER A 665 -33.23 41.05 -25.20
N GLN A 666 -32.02 40.59 -24.87
CA GLN A 666 -31.73 39.86 -23.64
C GLN A 666 -31.69 40.81 -22.43
N ARG A 667 -32.31 40.42 -21.32
CA ARG A 667 -32.19 41.13 -20.03
C ARG A 667 -30.86 40.79 -19.38
N VAL A 668 -30.11 41.81 -19.00
CA VAL A 668 -28.76 41.68 -18.43
C VAL A 668 -28.60 42.54 -17.19
N LEU A 669 -27.66 42.17 -16.33
CA LEU A 669 -27.27 42.95 -15.15
C LEU A 669 -26.00 43.75 -15.47
N VAL A 670 -25.95 45.01 -15.06
CA VAL A 670 -24.81 45.91 -15.26
C VAL A 670 -24.22 46.28 -13.89
N GLU A 671 -22.95 45.90 -13.69
CA GLU A 671 -22.10 46.37 -12.59
C GLU A 671 -21.33 47.61 -13.04
N TRP A 672 -21.33 48.65 -12.20
CA TRP A 672 -20.68 49.92 -12.52
C TRP A 672 -19.33 50.08 -11.80
N LEU A 673 -18.27 50.34 -12.56
CA LEU A 673 -16.96 50.73 -12.05
C LEU A 673 -16.67 52.19 -12.41
N LYS A 674 -16.82 53.08 -11.44
CA LYS A 674 -16.52 54.52 -11.60
C LYS A 674 -15.03 54.80 -11.49
N TYR A 675 -14.55 55.77 -12.27
CA TYR A 675 -13.17 56.24 -12.23
C TYR A 675 -13.11 57.76 -12.06
N LYS A 676 -12.02 58.26 -11.46
CA LYS A 676 -11.81 59.70 -11.25
C LYS A 676 -11.45 60.39 -12.56
N GLU A 677 -11.84 61.65 -12.72
CA GLU A 677 -11.46 62.45 -13.89
C GLU A 677 -9.94 62.59 -14.06
N SER A 678 -9.19 62.59 -12.96
CA SER A 678 -7.71 62.55 -12.97
C SER A 678 -7.11 61.23 -13.47
N TRP A 679 -7.93 60.18 -13.61
CA TRP A 679 -7.53 58.89 -14.20
C TRP A 679 -7.86 58.82 -15.70
N ALA A 680 -8.45 59.87 -16.27
CA ALA A 680 -8.71 60.01 -17.70
C ALA A 680 -7.43 60.24 -18.54
N ASP A 681 -6.26 60.25 -17.90
CA ASP A 681 -4.96 60.24 -18.59
C ASP A 681 -4.83 58.94 -19.40
N ASP A 682 -4.33 59.01 -20.65
CA ASP A 682 -4.35 57.91 -21.63
C ASP A 682 -3.77 56.61 -21.04
N THR A 683 -2.74 56.73 -20.21
CA THR A 683 -2.03 55.60 -19.58
C THR A 683 -2.85 54.86 -18.51
N ILE A 684 -3.54 55.58 -17.60
CA ILE A 684 -4.29 54.96 -16.49
C ILE A 684 -5.62 54.39 -17.00
N GLY A 685 -6.26 55.09 -17.95
CA GLY A 685 -7.45 54.60 -18.64
C GLY A 685 -7.19 53.32 -19.45
N MET A 686 -6.03 53.22 -20.12
CA MET A 686 -5.60 52.00 -20.82
C MET A 686 -5.38 50.83 -19.87
N GLU A 687 -4.69 51.04 -18.73
CA GLU A 687 -4.41 49.97 -17.78
C GLU A 687 -5.69 49.45 -17.10
N LEU A 688 -6.62 50.35 -16.74
CA LEU A 688 -7.93 49.97 -16.20
C LEU A 688 -8.76 49.18 -17.22
N ARG A 689 -8.78 49.65 -18.47
CA ARG A 689 -9.47 48.97 -19.58
C ARG A 689 -8.89 47.57 -19.81
N LYS A 690 -7.56 47.46 -19.86
CA LYS A 690 -6.85 46.18 -20.01
C LYS A 690 -7.24 45.19 -18.91
N ARG A 691 -7.25 45.64 -17.64
CA ARG A 691 -7.65 44.79 -16.50
C ARG A 691 -9.12 44.35 -16.59
N LEU A 692 -10.03 45.26 -16.95
CA LEU A 692 -11.45 44.94 -17.09
C LEU A 692 -11.71 43.91 -18.17
N THR A 693 -11.06 44.04 -19.34
CA THR A 693 -11.16 43.08 -20.43
C THR A 693 -10.69 41.68 -19.99
N THR A 694 -9.66 41.58 -19.14
CA THR A 694 -9.20 40.31 -18.54
C THR A 694 -10.25 39.67 -17.66
N VAL A 695 -10.79 40.44 -16.70
CA VAL A 695 -11.81 39.94 -15.76
C VAL A 695 -13.03 39.45 -16.52
N VAL A 696 -13.45 40.19 -17.55
CA VAL A 696 -14.60 39.80 -18.38
C VAL A 696 -14.32 38.60 -19.26
N SER A 697 -13.14 38.50 -19.86
CA SER A 697 -12.74 37.31 -20.63
C SER A 697 -12.71 36.06 -19.73
N LEU A 698 -12.25 36.22 -18.48
CA LEU A 698 -12.30 35.17 -17.46
C LEU A 698 -13.74 34.77 -17.18
N LEU A 699 -14.61 35.71 -16.78
CA LEU A 699 -15.99 35.42 -16.41
C LEU A 699 -16.88 34.98 -17.59
N ARG A 700 -16.39 35.14 -18.83
CA ARG A 700 -17.04 34.68 -20.07
C ARG A 700 -16.64 33.25 -20.47
N ALA A 701 -15.48 32.75 -20.04
CA ALA A 701 -15.03 31.40 -20.42
C ALA A 701 -15.96 30.30 -19.88
N GLU A 702 -16.24 29.25 -20.67
CA GLU A 702 -17.10 28.13 -20.21
C GLU A 702 -16.52 27.40 -18.99
N SER A 703 -15.19 27.40 -18.83
CA SER A 703 -14.48 26.77 -17.72
C SER A 703 -14.62 27.51 -16.38
N THR A 704 -14.97 28.81 -16.38
CA THR A 704 -15.14 29.65 -15.19
C THR A 704 -16.59 29.87 -14.81
N CYS A 705 -17.54 29.58 -15.71
CA CYS A 705 -18.97 29.51 -15.42
C CYS A 705 -19.32 28.49 -14.32
N GLN A 706 -18.36 27.65 -13.94
CA GLN A 706 -18.45 26.65 -12.88
C GLN A 706 -17.90 27.13 -11.52
N ILE A 707 -17.31 28.34 -11.42
CA ILE A 707 -16.91 28.90 -10.11
C ILE A 707 -18.17 29.04 -9.24
N PRO A 708 -18.25 28.36 -8.07
CA PRO A 708 -19.40 28.44 -7.19
C PRO A 708 -19.73 29.89 -6.85
N GLY A 709 -20.93 30.31 -7.26
CA GLY A 709 -21.42 31.65 -6.96
C GLY A 709 -20.92 32.77 -7.87
N SER A 710 -20.28 32.52 -9.02
CA SER A 710 -20.02 33.58 -10.02
C SER A 710 -21.17 33.75 -11.03
N LEU A 711 -21.26 34.90 -11.69
CA LEU A 711 -22.16 35.13 -12.83
C LEU A 711 -21.39 35.14 -14.15
N HIS A 712 -21.99 34.54 -15.18
CA HIS A 712 -21.46 34.58 -16.53
C HIS A 712 -21.41 36.02 -17.04
N CYS A 713 -20.25 36.46 -17.51
CA CYS A 713 -20.06 37.80 -18.04
C CYS A 713 -20.18 37.81 -19.56
N ILE A 714 -20.95 38.75 -20.08
CA ILE A 714 -21.17 38.94 -21.51
C ILE A 714 -20.11 39.88 -22.09
N GLY A 715 -19.81 40.99 -21.42
CA GLY A 715 -18.93 42.00 -22.00
C GLY A 715 -18.76 43.23 -21.12
N ILE A 716 -18.03 44.21 -21.64
CA ILE A 716 -17.87 45.54 -21.04
C ILE A 716 -18.30 46.64 -22.00
N PHE A 717 -18.72 47.77 -21.46
CA PHE A 717 -18.87 48.99 -22.22
C PHE A 717 -18.30 50.17 -21.43
N HIS A 718 -17.95 51.24 -22.15
CA HIS A 718 -17.48 52.48 -21.56
C HIS A 718 -18.54 53.55 -21.69
N ASP A 719 -18.89 54.18 -20.57
CA ASP A 719 -19.75 55.34 -20.51
C ASP A 719 -18.94 56.56 -20.03
N PRO A 720 -18.36 57.32 -20.96
CA PRO A 720 -17.57 58.51 -20.62
C PRO A 720 -18.40 59.57 -19.90
N SER A 721 -19.71 59.64 -20.15
CA SER A 721 -20.58 60.67 -19.58
C SER A 721 -20.81 60.49 -18.09
N ASN A 722 -20.82 59.24 -17.63
CA ASN A 722 -20.93 58.86 -16.22
C ASN A 722 -19.57 58.54 -15.57
N GLN A 723 -18.46 58.76 -16.30
CA GLN A 723 -17.10 58.43 -15.85
C GLN A 723 -16.99 57.00 -15.32
N ALA A 724 -17.59 56.04 -16.03
CA ALA A 724 -17.71 54.67 -15.57
C ALA A 724 -17.54 53.64 -16.70
N PHE A 725 -17.08 52.46 -16.32
CA PHE A 725 -17.22 51.25 -17.12
C PHE A 725 -18.40 50.43 -16.59
N GLY A 726 -19.20 49.87 -17.50
CA GLY A 726 -20.25 48.93 -17.17
C GLY A 726 -19.82 47.51 -17.55
N VAL A 727 -19.81 46.60 -16.58
CA VAL A 727 -19.58 45.17 -16.79
C VAL A 727 -20.94 44.47 -16.88
N ILE A 728 -21.15 43.70 -17.94
CA ILE A 728 -22.45 43.12 -18.30
C ILE A 728 -22.45 41.64 -17.92
N TYR A 729 -23.43 41.23 -17.12
CA TYR A 729 -23.64 39.85 -16.71
C TYR A 729 -24.95 39.29 -17.25
N ASP A 730 -24.92 38.00 -17.57
CA ASP A 730 -26.12 37.26 -17.93
C ASP A 730 -26.95 36.91 -16.68
N LEU A 731 -28.27 36.87 -16.85
CA LEU A 731 -29.20 36.43 -15.82
C LEU A 731 -29.36 34.91 -15.89
N PRO A 732 -29.24 34.17 -14.77
CA PRO A 732 -29.39 32.71 -14.77
C PRO A 732 -30.75 32.22 -15.32
N GLN A 733 -31.79 33.06 -15.19
CA GLN A 733 -33.11 32.82 -15.78
C GLN A 733 -33.69 34.14 -16.33
N PRO A 734 -34.28 34.16 -17.54
CA PRO A 734 -34.81 35.39 -18.16
C PRO A 734 -35.90 36.09 -17.34
N GLU A 735 -36.74 35.32 -16.63
CA GLU A 735 -37.83 35.86 -15.80
C GLU A 735 -37.43 36.16 -14.34
N ALA A 736 -36.19 35.84 -13.93
CA ALA A 736 -35.75 36.10 -12.57
C ALA A 736 -35.72 37.61 -12.28
N GLN A 737 -36.04 37.96 -11.03
CA GLN A 737 -35.79 39.28 -10.49
C GLN A 737 -34.55 39.19 -9.60
N PRO A 738 -33.46 39.90 -9.95
CA PRO A 738 -32.28 39.94 -9.10
C PRO A 738 -32.63 40.64 -7.78
N VAL A 739 -32.24 40.04 -6.67
CA VAL A 739 -32.38 40.63 -5.34
C VAL A 739 -31.03 40.60 -4.64
N THR A 740 -30.57 41.75 -4.14
CA THR A 740 -29.33 41.83 -3.36
C THR A 740 -29.54 41.30 -1.94
N LEU A 741 -28.47 40.79 -1.32
CA LEU A 741 -28.47 40.44 0.09
C LEU A 741 -28.87 41.66 0.94
N TYR A 742 -28.43 42.86 0.57
CA TYR A 742 -28.82 44.10 1.25
C TYR A 742 -30.34 44.29 1.31
N ARG A 743 -31.07 44.08 0.20
CA ARG A 743 -32.55 44.14 0.18
C ARG A 743 -33.19 43.03 1.01
N LEU A 744 -32.66 41.82 0.95
CA LEU A 744 -33.16 40.69 1.75
C LEU A 744 -33.01 40.93 3.26
N LEU A 745 -31.90 41.51 3.69
CA LEU A 745 -31.65 41.91 5.08
C LEU A 745 -32.48 43.14 5.50
N GLY A 746 -32.85 43.97 4.51
CA GLY A 746 -33.59 45.22 4.67
C GLY A 746 -35.10 45.05 4.88
N ALA A 747 -35.67 43.90 4.50
CA ALA A 747 -37.09 43.60 4.61
C ALA A 747 -37.66 43.77 6.05
N GLU A 748 -38.95 44.08 6.17
CA GLU A 748 -39.62 44.28 7.46
C GLU A 748 -39.44 43.07 8.41
N LYS A 749 -39.22 43.36 9.70
CA LYS A 749 -38.99 42.33 10.73
C LYS A 749 -40.11 41.29 10.72
N GLY A 750 -39.73 40.03 10.50
CA GLY A 750 -40.64 38.87 10.54
C GLY A 750 -41.21 38.45 9.18
N ARG A 751 -41.00 39.22 8.11
CA ARG A 751 -41.53 38.90 6.77
C ARG A 751 -40.64 37.92 5.99
N TYR A 752 -39.34 37.92 6.29
CA TYR A 752 -38.33 37.13 5.58
C TYR A 752 -37.13 36.86 6.49
N ARG A 753 -36.95 35.61 6.95
CA ARG A 753 -35.72 35.14 7.60
C ARG A 753 -35.47 33.69 7.19
N PRO A 754 -34.38 33.38 6.47
CA PRO A 754 -34.09 32.02 6.04
C PRO A 754 -33.72 31.14 7.23
N LEU A 755 -33.87 29.83 7.04
CA LEU A 755 -33.45 28.82 8.01
C LEU A 755 -31.98 29.00 8.39
N LEU A 756 -31.63 28.58 9.61
CA LEU A 756 -30.26 28.66 10.09
C LEU A 756 -29.29 27.94 9.13
N ASP A 757 -29.73 26.82 8.58
CA ASP A 757 -28.94 26.01 7.66
C ASP A 757 -28.60 26.76 6.36
N HIS A 758 -29.58 27.44 5.77
CA HIS A 758 -29.35 28.27 4.57
C HIS A 758 -28.41 29.44 4.87
N ARG A 759 -28.39 29.96 6.10
CA ARG A 759 -27.49 31.05 6.50
C ARG A 759 -26.05 30.56 6.65
N PHE A 760 -25.85 29.34 7.16
CA PHE A 760 -24.53 28.72 7.16
C PHE A 760 -24.04 28.43 5.75
N GLN A 761 -24.89 27.89 4.88
CA GLN A 761 -24.53 27.65 3.49
C GLN A 761 -24.16 28.95 2.76
N LEU A 762 -24.97 30.00 2.88
CA LEU A 762 -24.69 31.31 2.31
C LEU A 762 -23.33 31.87 2.78
N ALA A 763 -23.05 31.80 4.08
CA ALA A 763 -21.79 32.24 4.64
C ALA A 763 -20.60 31.41 4.13
N PHE A 764 -20.78 30.10 4.00
CA PHE A 764 -19.77 29.19 3.50
C PHE A 764 -19.46 29.45 2.02
N ASP A 765 -20.49 29.56 1.17
CA ASP A 765 -20.37 29.81 -0.28
C ASP A 765 -19.60 31.12 -0.56
N ILE A 766 -19.87 32.18 0.22
CA ILE A 766 -19.13 33.44 0.11
C ILE A 766 -17.66 33.26 0.47
N CYS A 767 -17.37 32.56 1.57
CA CYS A 767 -15.99 32.30 1.99
C CYS A 767 -15.25 31.44 0.96
N GLU A 768 -15.90 30.42 0.41
CA GLU A 768 -15.32 29.48 -0.56
C GLU A 768 -14.98 30.17 -1.88
N CYS A 769 -15.86 31.04 -2.38
CA CYS A 769 -15.57 31.84 -3.57
C CYS A 769 -14.31 32.69 -3.37
N ILE A 770 -14.25 33.50 -2.30
CA ILE A 770 -13.10 34.39 -2.05
C ILE A 770 -11.82 33.60 -1.78
N TYR A 771 -11.91 32.52 -1.01
CA TYR A 771 -10.79 31.61 -0.77
C TYR A 771 -10.20 31.07 -2.08
N THR A 772 -11.06 30.66 -3.02
CA THR A 772 -10.63 30.15 -4.33
C THR A 772 -9.86 31.19 -5.13
N PHE A 773 -10.32 32.45 -5.17
CA PHE A 773 -9.60 33.55 -5.83
C PHE A 773 -8.28 33.92 -5.13
N HIS A 774 -8.23 33.89 -3.80
CA HIS A 774 -7.00 34.20 -3.08
C HIS A 774 -5.89 33.16 -3.30
N ARG A 775 -6.24 31.87 -3.42
CA ARG A 775 -5.27 30.79 -3.70
C ARG A 775 -4.53 30.93 -5.02
N VAL A 776 -5.10 31.67 -5.95
CA VAL A 776 -4.56 31.93 -7.29
C VAL A 776 -4.02 33.36 -7.42
N GLY A 777 -3.87 34.06 -6.28
CA GLY A 777 -3.27 35.39 -6.21
C GLY A 777 -4.19 36.53 -6.65
N TRP A 778 -5.51 36.35 -6.63
CA TRP A 778 -6.48 37.37 -7.04
C TRP A 778 -7.25 37.93 -5.83
N LEU A 779 -7.35 39.27 -5.74
CA LEU A 779 -8.02 40.01 -4.67
C LEU A 779 -9.35 40.58 -5.17
N HIS A 780 -10.42 40.51 -4.36
CA HIS A 780 -11.76 40.93 -4.77
C HIS A 780 -11.99 42.43 -4.62
N ARG A 781 -11.60 43.01 -3.47
CA ARG A 781 -11.60 44.45 -3.13
C ARG A 781 -12.95 45.15 -2.98
N ASN A 782 -14.01 44.65 -3.63
CA ASN A 782 -15.33 45.29 -3.63
C ASN A 782 -16.41 44.38 -3.02
N LEU A 783 -16.14 43.75 -1.88
CA LEU A 783 -17.06 42.78 -1.28
C LEU A 783 -18.00 43.45 -0.26
N HIS A 784 -19.31 43.46 -0.54
CA HIS A 784 -20.35 43.98 0.34
C HIS A 784 -21.73 43.39 0.01
N SER A 785 -22.76 43.62 0.84
CA SER A 785 -24.06 42.95 0.70
C SER A 785 -24.87 43.36 -0.53
N MET A 786 -24.56 44.49 -1.18
CA MET A 786 -25.14 44.84 -2.49
C MET A 786 -24.49 44.07 -3.67
N ASN A 787 -23.30 43.48 -3.47
CA ASN A 787 -22.59 42.68 -4.49
C ASN A 787 -22.81 41.17 -4.32
N VAL A 788 -23.68 40.77 -3.38
CA VAL A 788 -24.16 39.40 -3.25
C VAL A 788 -25.61 39.39 -3.72
N LEU A 789 -25.87 38.76 -4.86
CA LEU A 789 -27.17 38.70 -5.51
C LEU A 789 -27.77 37.29 -5.44
N PHE A 790 -29.09 37.25 -5.53
CA PHE A 790 -29.89 36.04 -5.64
C PHE A 790 -30.88 36.18 -6.79
N PHE A 791 -31.23 35.05 -7.40
CA PHE A 791 -32.13 34.99 -8.55
C PHE A 791 -33.30 34.02 -8.26
N PRO A 792 -34.17 34.34 -7.28
CA PRO A 792 -35.29 33.47 -6.95
C PRO A 792 -36.28 33.37 -8.11
N SER A 793 -36.86 32.17 -8.31
CA SER A 793 -37.97 32.01 -9.24
C SER A 793 -39.23 32.69 -8.69
N LYS A 794 -40.15 33.12 -9.56
CA LYS A 794 -41.44 33.71 -9.14
C LYS A 794 -42.31 32.77 -8.27
N LYS A 795 -41.99 31.47 -8.24
CA LYS A 795 -42.69 30.44 -7.46
C LYS A 795 -41.94 30.01 -6.19
N ALA A 796 -40.71 30.48 -5.98
CA ALA A 796 -39.88 30.07 -4.84
C ALA A 796 -40.45 30.63 -3.54
N GLU A 797 -40.48 29.81 -2.49
CA GLU A 797 -40.85 30.28 -1.16
C GLU A 797 -39.84 31.32 -0.67
N ASN A 798 -40.33 32.34 0.04
CA ASN A 798 -39.49 33.39 0.61
C ASN A 798 -38.34 32.82 1.47
N THR A 799 -38.54 31.72 2.19
CA THR A 799 -37.48 31.08 3.01
C THR A 799 -36.30 30.53 2.19
N GLU A 800 -36.47 30.38 0.88
CA GLU A 800 -35.49 29.80 -0.05
C GLU A 800 -34.77 30.83 -0.93
N TRP A 801 -35.14 32.13 -0.92
CA TRP A 801 -34.50 33.09 -1.83
C TRP A 801 -33.03 33.38 -1.49
N ALA A 802 -32.55 32.98 -0.30
CA ALA A 802 -31.16 33.11 0.12
C ALA A 802 -30.32 31.85 -0.19
N LYS A 803 -30.75 31.03 -1.16
CA LYS A 803 -30.00 29.88 -1.68
C LYS A 803 -29.23 30.28 -2.94
N HIS A 804 -28.04 29.71 -3.11
CA HIS A 804 -27.19 29.90 -4.30
C HIS A 804 -26.83 31.37 -4.55
N PRO A 805 -26.05 32.01 -3.66
CA PRO A 805 -25.60 33.38 -3.87
C PRO A 805 -24.81 33.52 -5.19
N ARG A 806 -24.83 34.73 -5.74
CA ARG A 806 -24.05 35.14 -6.88
C ARG A 806 -23.28 36.40 -6.55
N ILE A 807 -21.96 36.31 -6.52
CA ILE A 807 -21.05 37.38 -6.18
C ILE A 807 -20.69 38.11 -7.48
N VAL A 808 -20.80 39.44 -7.43
CA VAL A 808 -20.30 40.39 -8.43
C VAL A 808 -19.36 41.36 -7.73
N GLY A 809 -18.87 42.40 -8.41
CA GLY A 809 -17.86 43.31 -7.85
C GLY A 809 -16.44 42.98 -8.32
N PHE A 810 -16.29 41.94 -9.15
CA PHE A 810 -15.00 41.51 -9.68
C PHE A 810 -14.33 42.56 -10.58
N ALA A 811 -15.08 43.54 -11.12
CA ALA A 811 -14.51 44.63 -11.89
C ALA A 811 -13.51 45.49 -11.07
N GLY A 812 -13.73 45.57 -9.76
CA GLY A 812 -12.84 46.23 -8.80
C GLY A 812 -11.64 45.38 -8.35
N GLY A 813 -11.66 44.08 -8.66
CA GLY A 813 -10.63 43.10 -8.28
C GLY A 813 -9.32 43.30 -9.03
N ARG A 814 -8.25 42.68 -8.52
CA ARG A 814 -6.90 42.78 -9.11
C ARG A 814 -5.98 41.64 -8.66
N GLU A 815 -4.85 41.50 -9.34
CA GLU A 815 -3.74 40.62 -8.94
C GLU A 815 -3.05 41.09 -7.65
N ASN A 816 -2.57 40.13 -6.87
CA ASN A 816 -1.77 40.35 -5.68
C ASN A 816 -0.27 40.51 -6.02
N HIS A 817 0.07 41.41 -6.95
CA HIS A 817 1.46 41.73 -7.35
C HIS A 817 1.93 43.10 -6.81
N PRO A 818 3.24 43.29 -6.48
CA PRO A 818 3.81 44.57 -6.05
C PRO A 818 3.51 45.76 -6.96
N ASP A 819 3.59 45.55 -8.27
CA ASP A 819 3.45 46.63 -9.27
C ASP A 819 2.01 46.85 -9.74
N ALA A 820 1.06 46.06 -9.25
CA ALA A 820 -0.33 46.16 -9.70
C ALA A 820 -0.96 47.50 -9.24
N PHE A 821 -1.62 48.19 -10.16
CA PHE A 821 -2.35 49.42 -9.88
C PHE A 821 -3.44 49.21 -8.82
N THR A 822 -3.57 50.15 -7.87
CA THR A 822 -4.57 50.09 -6.80
C THR A 822 -5.48 51.31 -6.87
N HIS A 823 -6.75 51.10 -7.23
CA HIS A 823 -7.77 52.14 -7.09
C HIS A 823 -7.88 52.61 -5.64
N GLY A 824 -8.05 53.92 -5.43
CA GLY A 824 -8.31 54.49 -4.11
C GLY A 824 -9.62 53.97 -3.48
N PRO A 825 -9.85 54.27 -2.19
CA PRO A 825 -11.02 53.81 -1.47
C PRO A 825 -12.33 54.36 -2.04
N ASP A 826 -13.44 53.69 -1.70
CA ASP A 826 -14.76 54.04 -2.23
C ASP A 826 -15.19 55.43 -1.72
N GLU A 827 -15.80 56.24 -2.58
CA GLU A 827 -16.26 57.57 -2.22
C GLU A 827 -17.57 57.54 -1.42
N ASN A 828 -18.32 56.44 -1.49
CA ASN A 828 -19.56 56.28 -0.76
C ASN A 828 -19.31 55.94 0.73
N PRO A 829 -19.70 56.83 1.68
CA PRO A 829 -19.49 56.58 3.11
C PRO A 829 -20.17 55.30 3.63
N HIS A 830 -21.25 54.85 2.96
CA HIS A 830 -21.93 53.60 3.33
C HIS A 830 -21.13 52.35 2.95
N LEU A 831 -20.28 52.43 1.93
CA LEU A 831 -19.44 51.33 1.46
C LEU A 831 -18.06 51.31 2.16
N GLN A 832 -17.57 52.47 2.60
CA GLN A 832 -16.31 52.58 3.36
C GLN A 832 -16.29 51.73 4.65
N ILE A 833 -17.45 51.45 5.25
CA ILE A 833 -17.54 50.65 6.48
C ILE A 833 -17.19 49.16 6.22
N TYR A 834 -17.38 48.68 4.98
CA TYR A 834 -16.96 47.35 4.55
C TYR A 834 -15.46 47.26 4.25
N GLN A 835 -14.77 48.40 4.12
CA GLN A 835 -13.34 48.46 3.85
C GLN A 835 -12.53 48.47 5.14
N HIS A 836 -11.42 47.72 5.16
CA HIS A 836 -10.56 47.65 6.33
C HIS A 836 -9.97 49.03 6.66
N PRO A 837 -10.04 49.54 7.90
CA PRO A 837 -9.66 50.93 8.18
C PRO A 837 -8.16 51.21 8.01
N GLY A 838 -7.30 50.18 8.07
CA GLY A 838 -5.88 50.29 7.73
C GLY A 838 -5.64 50.70 6.27
N HIS A 839 -6.45 50.17 5.33
CA HIS A 839 -6.38 50.55 3.91
C HIS A 839 -6.73 52.03 3.71
N LEU A 840 -7.72 52.52 4.47
CA LEU A 840 -8.19 53.91 4.39
C LEU A 840 -7.21 54.93 4.97
N ARG A 841 -6.44 54.55 6.01
CA ARG A 841 -5.55 55.47 6.74
C ARG A 841 -4.15 55.58 6.17
N LEU A 842 -3.55 54.45 5.79
CA LEU A 842 -2.12 54.38 5.51
C LEU A 842 -1.77 54.48 4.02
N HIS A 843 -2.79 54.50 3.13
CA HIS A 843 -2.58 54.33 1.68
C HIS A 843 -1.74 53.07 1.37
N GLU A 844 -1.81 52.08 2.27
CA GLU A 844 -1.11 50.82 2.14
C GLU A 844 -1.70 50.00 1.01
N ARG A 845 -0.83 49.21 0.36
CA ARG A 845 -1.18 48.26 -0.68
C ARG A 845 -2.32 47.36 -0.20
N TYR A 846 -3.29 47.12 -1.08
CA TYR A 846 -4.37 46.17 -0.80
C TYR A 846 -3.81 44.74 -0.69
N ARG A 847 -4.19 44.03 0.37
CA ARG A 847 -3.77 42.65 0.72
C ARG A 847 -4.98 41.78 1.11
N GLU A 848 -4.80 40.46 1.15
CA GLU A 848 -5.86 39.47 1.36
C GLU A 848 -6.68 39.72 2.63
N GLU A 849 -6.04 40.15 3.72
CA GLU A 849 -6.74 40.40 4.99
C GLU A 849 -7.80 41.51 4.92
N PHE A 850 -7.72 42.40 3.92
CA PHE A 850 -8.73 43.44 3.73
C PHE A 850 -10.03 42.86 3.16
N ASP A 851 -9.95 41.87 2.26
CA ASP A 851 -11.11 41.12 1.82
C ASP A 851 -11.69 40.28 2.97
N TYR A 852 -10.85 39.72 3.84
CA TYR A 852 -11.32 38.99 5.03
C TYR A 852 -12.08 39.90 6.00
N TYR A 853 -11.67 41.15 6.17
CA TYR A 853 -12.43 42.12 6.94
C TYR A 853 -13.83 42.34 6.34
N SER A 854 -13.92 42.52 5.02
CA SER A 854 -15.20 42.64 4.30
C SER A 854 -16.09 41.40 4.48
N ILE A 855 -15.50 40.20 4.44
CA ILE A 855 -16.17 38.94 4.79
C ILE A 855 -16.69 38.99 6.23
N GLY A 856 -15.88 39.45 7.19
CA GLY A 856 -16.30 39.58 8.59
C GLY A 856 -17.54 40.46 8.76
N ILE A 857 -17.65 41.55 8.01
CA ILE A 857 -18.84 42.41 8.01
C ILE A 857 -20.05 41.69 7.40
N LEU A 858 -19.87 40.97 6.28
CA LEU A 858 -20.93 40.16 5.67
C LEU A 858 -21.40 39.04 6.62
N LEU A 859 -20.48 38.33 7.26
CA LEU A 859 -20.80 37.27 8.22
C LEU A 859 -21.60 37.83 9.40
N LEU A 860 -21.30 39.04 9.85
CA LEU A 860 -22.09 39.74 10.87
C LEU A 860 -23.51 40.06 10.39
N GLU A 861 -23.65 40.62 9.18
CA GLU A 861 -24.96 40.92 8.59
C GLU A 861 -25.81 39.66 8.40
N ILE A 862 -25.23 38.59 7.84
CA ILE A 862 -25.88 37.29 7.66
C ILE A 862 -26.23 36.68 9.02
N GLY A 863 -25.33 36.78 10.00
CA GLY A 863 -25.46 36.18 11.33
C GLY A 863 -26.43 36.90 12.27
N LEU A 864 -26.71 38.19 12.05
CA LEU A 864 -27.78 38.93 12.72
C LEU A 864 -29.04 39.08 11.86
N TRP A 865 -28.94 38.71 10.58
CA TRP A 865 -29.98 38.89 9.56
C TRP A 865 -30.52 40.32 9.52
N SER A 866 -29.61 41.29 9.49
CA SER A 866 -29.91 42.73 9.48
C SER A 866 -28.84 43.46 8.69
N THR A 867 -29.24 44.52 7.97
CA THR A 867 -28.28 45.37 7.28
C THR A 867 -27.38 46.08 8.29
N LEU A 868 -26.14 46.37 7.88
CA LEU A 868 -25.14 47.06 8.68
C LEU A 868 -25.64 48.43 9.13
N SER A 869 -26.35 49.14 8.26
CA SER A 869 -26.97 50.43 8.60
C SER A 869 -27.93 50.31 9.80
N LYS A 870 -28.73 49.25 9.89
CA LYS A 870 -29.63 48.99 11.03
C LYS A 870 -28.87 48.53 12.27
N ILE A 871 -27.81 47.74 12.10
CA ILE A 871 -26.93 47.29 13.20
C ILE A 871 -26.25 48.49 13.89
N LEU A 872 -25.91 49.51 13.10
CA LEU A 872 -25.24 50.75 13.49
C LEU A 872 -26.19 51.93 13.75
N ASP A 873 -27.51 51.75 13.66
CA ASP A 873 -28.52 52.83 13.76
C ASP A 873 -28.66 53.44 15.18
N SER A 874 -27.80 53.08 16.13
CA SER A 874 -27.70 53.81 17.38
C SER A 874 -26.92 55.11 17.12
N GLY A 875 -27.45 56.26 17.53
CA GLY A 875 -26.81 57.57 17.33
C GLY A 875 -25.35 57.69 17.81
N ARG A 876 -24.83 56.69 18.55
CA ARG A 876 -23.42 56.53 18.94
C ARG A 876 -22.45 56.36 17.78
N PHE A 877 -22.85 55.73 16.67
CA PHE A 877 -21.91 55.39 15.59
C PHE A 877 -21.67 56.52 14.59
N LYS A 878 -22.57 57.52 14.53
CA LYS A 878 -22.50 58.62 13.54
C LYS A 878 -21.31 59.56 13.73
N THR A 879 -20.72 59.61 14.93
CA THR A 879 -19.59 60.51 15.26
C THR A 879 -18.26 59.78 15.45
N MET A 880 -18.22 58.46 15.28
CA MET A 880 -17.04 57.62 15.53
C MET A 880 -16.18 57.48 14.28
N SER A 881 -14.86 57.38 14.45
CA SER A 881 -13.95 56.96 13.39
C SER A 881 -14.18 55.49 13.02
N LEU A 882 -13.82 55.09 11.80
CA LEU A 882 -14.03 53.71 11.33
C LEU A 882 -13.35 52.64 12.20
N GLU A 883 -12.22 52.96 12.82
CA GLU A 883 -11.52 52.05 13.74
C GLU A 883 -12.22 51.94 15.10
N GLU A 884 -12.90 53.00 15.54
CA GLU A 884 -13.78 52.96 16.71
C GLU A 884 -15.06 52.17 16.41
N VAL A 885 -15.61 52.33 15.21
CA VAL A 885 -16.76 51.54 14.73
C VAL A 885 -16.40 50.05 14.75
N ARG A 886 -15.25 49.67 14.16
CA ARG A 886 -14.72 48.30 14.17
C ARG A 886 -14.61 47.73 15.59
N ARG A 887 -13.92 48.44 16.50
CA ARG A 887 -13.75 47.99 17.89
C ARG A 887 -15.07 47.82 18.62
N ASN A 888 -16.02 48.75 18.41
CA ASN A 888 -17.35 48.66 19.02
C ASN A 888 -18.18 47.50 18.45
N ILE A 889 -18.11 47.24 17.14
CA ILE A 889 -18.74 46.06 16.52
C ILE A 889 -18.22 44.77 17.17
N ILE A 890 -16.89 44.62 17.29
CA ILE A 890 -16.24 43.45 17.87
C ILE A 890 -16.62 43.26 19.36
N ALA A 891 -16.71 44.36 20.10
CA ALA A 891 -17.05 44.32 21.53
C ALA A 891 -18.54 44.06 21.81
N THR A 892 -19.44 44.58 20.97
CA THR A 892 -20.88 44.64 21.31
C THR A 892 -21.79 43.81 20.40
N ARG A 893 -21.45 43.68 19.11
CA ARG A 893 -22.30 43.00 18.11
C ARG A 893 -21.85 41.58 17.84
N VAL A 894 -20.55 41.35 17.70
CA VAL A 894 -19.99 40.00 17.48
C VAL A 894 -20.42 39.00 18.55
N PRO A 895 -20.41 39.31 19.88
CA PRO A 895 -20.88 38.37 20.91
C PRO A 895 -22.33 37.88 20.73
N GLN A 896 -23.19 38.68 20.08
CA GLN A 896 -24.58 38.31 19.82
C GLN A 896 -24.69 37.16 18.81
N LEU A 897 -23.69 37.00 17.93
CA LEU A 897 -23.59 35.86 17.02
C LEU A 897 -23.45 34.53 17.75
N GLY A 898 -22.85 34.53 18.96
CA GLY A 898 -22.75 33.32 19.79
C GLY A 898 -24.12 32.72 20.10
N VAL A 899 -25.14 33.57 20.30
CA VAL A 899 -26.53 33.16 20.52
C VAL A 899 -27.25 32.89 19.20
N ALA A 900 -27.00 33.69 18.17
CA ALA A 900 -27.76 33.64 16.91
C ALA A 900 -27.29 32.56 15.91
N MET A 901 -26.00 32.19 15.96
CA MET A 901 -25.31 31.30 15.00
C MET A 901 -24.37 30.30 15.70
N GLY A 902 -24.17 30.40 17.01
CA GLY A 902 -23.25 29.54 17.76
C GLY A 902 -21.81 30.08 17.87
N LYS A 903 -21.03 29.47 18.77
CA LYS A 903 -19.69 29.92 19.16
C LYS A 903 -18.70 29.92 17.99
N ARG A 904 -18.66 28.86 17.19
CA ARG A 904 -17.68 28.71 16.10
C ARG A 904 -17.83 29.80 15.03
N TYR A 905 -19.07 30.10 14.63
CA TYR A 905 -19.37 31.18 13.68
C TYR A 905 -18.99 32.57 14.21
N MET A 906 -19.27 32.81 15.50
CA MET A 906 -18.85 34.04 16.19
C MET A 906 -17.32 34.21 16.17
N GLU A 907 -16.57 33.16 16.49
CA GLU A 907 -15.11 33.18 16.49
C GLU A 907 -14.53 33.39 15.09
N ALA A 908 -15.13 32.77 14.07
CA ALA A 908 -14.79 32.99 12.66
C ALA A 908 -14.98 34.46 12.26
N THR A 909 -16.14 35.04 12.58
CA THR A 909 -16.44 36.46 12.30
C THR A 909 -15.49 37.39 13.06
N ARG A 910 -15.19 37.06 14.33
CA ARG A 910 -14.23 37.79 15.14
C ARG A 910 -12.84 37.78 14.51
N ALA A 911 -12.35 36.61 14.07
CA ALA A 911 -11.04 36.47 13.45
C ALA A 911 -10.90 37.33 12.18
N CYS A 912 -11.93 37.35 11.33
CA CYS A 912 -12.00 38.23 10.16
C CYS A 912 -11.91 39.72 10.54
N LEU A 913 -12.63 40.14 11.59
CA LEU A 913 -12.69 41.54 12.00
C LEU A 913 -11.50 41.99 12.85
N GLU A 914 -10.84 41.12 13.61
CA GLU A 914 -9.65 41.46 14.40
C GLU A 914 -8.38 41.39 13.54
N GLY A 915 -8.34 40.52 12.53
CA GLY A 915 -7.19 40.32 11.66
C GLY A 915 -6.12 39.40 12.28
N GLY A 916 -4.85 39.74 12.04
CA GLY A 916 -3.70 38.93 12.48
C GLY A 916 -3.48 37.69 11.62
N PHE A 917 -3.74 37.80 10.31
CA PHE A 917 -3.32 36.80 9.34
C PHE A 917 -1.85 37.08 8.97
N PRO A 918 -1.00 36.06 8.80
CA PRO A 918 0.41 36.25 8.46
C PRO A 918 0.53 36.98 7.10
N ALA A 919 1.27 38.09 7.09
CA ALA A 919 1.31 39.03 5.96
C ALA A 919 2.53 38.85 5.03
N GLU A 920 3.53 38.05 5.41
CA GLU A 920 4.84 38.00 4.72
C GLU A 920 5.02 36.80 3.77
N GLU A 921 4.15 35.78 3.85
CA GLU A 921 4.12 34.64 2.91
C GLU A 921 2.68 34.43 2.40
N THR A 922 2.47 34.57 1.09
CA THR A 922 1.15 34.43 0.43
C THR A 922 0.48 33.08 0.74
N ASP A 923 1.26 31.99 0.79
CA ASP A 923 0.78 30.65 1.14
C ASP A 923 0.23 30.54 2.58
N ALA A 924 0.70 31.39 3.51
CA ALA A 924 0.31 31.33 4.92
C ALA A 924 -1.04 32.02 5.19
N CYS A 925 -1.38 33.05 4.41
CA CYS A 925 -2.53 33.92 4.69
C CYS A 925 -3.88 33.24 4.39
N TYR A 926 -4.08 32.69 3.19
CA TYR A 926 -5.31 31.96 2.85
C TYR A 926 -5.43 30.63 3.60
N THR A 927 -4.30 29.99 3.95
CA THR A 927 -4.30 28.77 4.78
C THR A 927 -4.82 29.07 6.19
N ALA A 928 -4.38 30.18 6.77
CA ALA A 928 -4.90 30.66 8.06
C ALA A 928 -6.38 31.04 7.97
N PHE A 929 -6.85 31.60 6.85
CA PHE A 929 -8.27 31.87 6.60
C PHE A 929 -9.12 30.59 6.56
N LYS A 930 -8.69 29.55 5.83
CA LYS A 930 -9.37 28.25 5.81
C LYS A 930 -9.57 27.70 7.22
N TYR A 931 -8.50 27.63 8.01
CA TYR A 931 -8.54 27.04 9.35
C TYR A 931 -9.31 27.88 10.38
N ARG A 932 -9.09 29.20 10.40
CA ARG A 932 -9.68 30.09 11.42
C ARG A 932 -11.12 30.50 11.10
N VAL A 933 -11.54 30.41 9.84
CA VAL A 933 -12.84 30.92 9.37
C VAL A 933 -13.66 29.82 8.71
N MET A 934 -13.23 29.29 7.56
CA MET A 934 -14.05 28.36 6.77
C MET A 934 -14.36 27.06 7.52
N ASP A 935 -13.34 26.43 8.12
CA ASP A 935 -13.51 25.17 8.86
C ASP A 935 -14.36 25.34 10.13
N GLN A 936 -14.55 26.59 10.59
CA GLN A 936 -15.38 26.94 11.74
C GLN A 936 -16.86 27.12 11.37
N ILE A 937 -17.18 27.38 10.09
CA ILE A 937 -18.56 27.47 9.62
C ILE A 937 -19.08 26.04 9.37
N PRO A 938 -20.20 25.62 10.00
CA PRO A 938 -20.78 24.30 9.76
C PRO A 938 -21.09 24.06 8.28
N ARG A 939 -20.57 22.95 7.72
CA ARG A 939 -20.98 22.45 6.40
C ARG A 939 -22.24 21.62 6.56
N ILE A 940 -23.26 21.95 5.77
CA ILE A 940 -24.52 21.22 5.74
C ILE A 940 -24.52 20.44 4.43
N ALA A 941 -24.52 19.12 4.56
CA ALA A 941 -24.41 18.18 3.44
C ALA A 941 -25.68 18.12 2.59
#